data_AF-A0A257R5Y1-F1
#
_entry.id   AF-A0A257R5Y1-F1
#
_cell.length_a   1.000
_cell.length_b   1.000
_cell.length_c   1.000
_cell.angle_alpha   90.00
_cell.angle_beta   90.00
_cell.angle_gamma   90.00
#
_symmetry.space_group_name_H-M   'P 1'
#
loop_
_entity.id
_entity.type
_entity.pdbx_description
1 polymer ?
#
loop_
_entity_poly.entity_id
_entity_poly.type
_entity_poly.pdbx_seq_one_letter_code
_entity_poly.pdbx_strand_id
1 'polypeptide(L)'
;LFFDDAKRASQLLDLTLTHRGQSAGAPIPMAGVPHHAAENYLARLVKLGESIVICEQVGEPNGGKTPMERQVTRIITPGTVTDEALLDAKKDNLLLALHQQKDAFGLAWVDLSGGRFHLLLVPDESSLKSELARLQPAEILVHATLAEQFQGIYPIRVRPAWDFDALRARERLKAQFKLHDLHALGESNFSAAFPAAGCLLAFLDMTQRSALPHLTRVTLETIEDYLRLDAATQRHLELFENNRGGQTHTLLASLDTTATSMGSRLLKRFLARPLCNHARLLERHEAVASLMQNGLMNSIHQSLKLTGDIERIRSRIALDSARPRDLVQLRDTLAALPALNQLLTPVNASLLAIIKQQIAPQPQLLSLLLSALIDNPPVLIRDGGVIAPGFDEELDRLRALSSNANAALDQLEQAEKLRTGLSSLKFGFNRVHGYYIELSKNQADSKAVPAHYQRKQTLKAVERYTTPELKAFEDQVLSAESQALAREKWLYQHLLDEIKLALAVLCDLATGLAHLDVFNVFAENALKSNWTAPHFMSEPGITIIQGRHPVIEPLVHPRFIPNDLTLCTDQHTLLITGPNMGGKSTYMRQTALIVLLAQIGSYVPAKSLRLGPIDQIFTRIGAQDDLAQARSTFMTEMVETAFILRHATANSLVLIDEIGRGTSTYDGMALAHACCAYLANTIRCYTLFSTHYFELTNLSTEYPCIRNVHLEANTEQGQLIFLYQVQDGPASKSYGIEVAALAGIPVEVLTSARDYLSNTTKKL
;
A
#
# COMPACT_ATOMS: atom_id res chain seq x y z
N LEU A 1 9.30 -0.37 -29.48
CA LEU A 1 7.88 -0.34 -29.89
C LEU A 1 7.78 0.14 -31.33
N PHE A 2 6.78 -0.33 -32.09
CA PHE A 2 6.57 0.02 -33.50
C PHE A 2 5.12 0.47 -33.75
N PHE A 3 4.86 1.11 -34.88
CA PHE A 3 3.51 1.53 -35.30
C PHE A 3 2.82 2.44 -34.26
N ASP A 4 1.56 2.16 -33.91
CA ASP A 4 0.79 3.00 -32.99
C ASP A 4 1.28 2.91 -31.54
N ASP A 5 1.86 1.77 -31.14
CA ASP A 5 2.54 1.66 -29.84
C ASP A 5 3.72 2.64 -29.75
N ALA A 6 4.45 2.88 -30.85
CA ALA A 6 5.54 3.85 -30.86
C ALA A 6 5.03 5.29 -30.67
N LYS A 7 3.93 5.65 -31.33
CA LYS A 7 3.31 6.98 -31.20
C LYS A 7 2.78 7.20 -29.79
N ARG A 8 2.06 6.23 -29.25
CA ARG A 8 1.48 6.28 -27.90
C ARG A 8 2.57 6.30 -26.83
N ALA A 9 3.58 5.43 -26.93
CA ALA A 9 4.70 5.44 -25.99
C ALA A 9 5.50 6.75 -26.06
N SER A 10 5.70 7.32 -27.25
CA SER A 10 6.35 8.64 -27.40
C SER A 10 5.61 9.73 -26.63
N GLN A 11 4.29 9.79 -26.71
CA GLN A 11 3.47 10.76 -25.97
C GLN A 11 3.46 10.50 -24.46
N LEU A 12 3.26 9.26 -24.02
CA LEU A 12 3.14 8.92 -22.60
C LEU A 12 4.47 9.04 -21.86
N LEU A 13 5.57 8.69 -22.53
CA LEU A 13 6.89 8.58 -21.91
C LEU A 13 7.83 9.75 -22.25
N ASP A 14 7.39 10.67 -23.12
CA ASP A 14 8.21 11.75 -23.66
C ASP A 14 9.48 11.21 -24.35
N LEU A 15 9.27 10.24 -25.25
CA LEU A 15 10.35 9.61 -26.02
C LEU A 15 10.38 10.17 -27.43
N THR A 16 11.57 10.29 -28.01
CA THR A 16 11.74 10.68 -29.42
C THR A 16 11.10 9.64 -30.35
N LEU A 17 10.12 10.08 -31.15
CA LEU A 17 9.53 9.26 -32.21
C LEU A 17 10.42 9.29 -33.46
N THR A 18 10.83 8.11 -33.93
CA THR A 18 11.69 7.92 -35.10
C THR A 18 11.04 6.98 -36.10
N HIS A 19 11.72 6.64 -37.20
CA HIS A 19 11.24 5.68 -38.18
C HIS A 19 12.31 4.63 -38.50
N ARG A 20 11.92 3.38 -38.77
CA ARG A 20 12.84 2.31 -39.15
C ARG A 20 12.26 1.45 -40.27
N GLY A 21 12.84 1.59 -41.47
CA GLY A 21 12.40 0.84 -42.64
C GLY A 21 11.01 1.25 -43.15
N GLN A 22 10.44 0.44 -44.03
CA GLN A 22 9.13 0.66 -44.62
C GLN A 22 8.30 -0.63 -44.57
N SER A 23 6.99 -0.47 -44.40
CA SER A 23 5.99 -1.54 -44.55
C SER A 23 4.95 -1.08 -45.56
N ALA A 24 4.76 -1.84 -46.63
CA ALA A 24 3.85 -1.48 -47.74
C ALA A 24 4.09 -0.04 -48.29
N GLY A 25 5.36 0.40 -48.35
CA GLY A 25 5.75 1.73 -48.84
C GLY A 25 5.64 2.87 -47.82
N ALA A 26 5.03 2.67 -46.65
CA ALA A 26 4.97 3.67 -45.58
C ALA A 26 6.12 3.47 -44.57
N PRO A 27 6.76 4.55 -44.07
CA PRO A 27 7.78 4.44 -43.04
C PRO A 27 7.20 3.92 -41.73
N ILE A 28 7.89 2.99 -41.07
CA ILE A 28 7.39 2.36 -39.82
C ILE A 28 7.79 3.24 -38.62
N PRO A 29 6.84 3.82 -37.87
CA PRO A 29 7.14 4.58 -36.65
C PRO A 29 7.80 3.68 -35.60
N MET A 30 8.79 4.20 -34.88
CA MET A 30 9.57 3.48 -33.89
C MET A 30 9.95 4.40 -32.71
N ALA A 31 9.75 3.89 -31.50
CA ALA A 31 10.25 4.47 -30.26
C ALA A 31 10.83 3.35 -29.39
N GLY A 32 11.84 3.66 -28.57
CA GLY A 32 12.52 2.65 -27.77
C GLY A 32 13.26 3.23 -26.59
N VAL A 33 13.49 2.38 -25.60
CA VAL A 33 14.27 2.68 -24.41
C VAL A 33 15.41 1.67 -24.31
N PRO A 34 16.59 2.06 -23.80
CA PRO A 34 17.65 1.11 -23.51
C PRO A 34 17.20 0.11 -22.45
N HIS A 35 17.54 -1.17 -22.60
CA HIS A 35 17.15 -2.24 -21.66
C HIS A 35 17.49 -1.88 -20.21
N HIS A 36 18.68 -1.31 -19.95
CA HIS A 36 19.12 -0.98 -18.59
C HIS A 36 18.32 0.16 -17.94
N ALA A 37 17.58 0.95 -18.71
CA ALA A 37 16.74 2.03 -18.21
C ALA A 37 15.24 1.67 -18.21
N ALA A 38 14.88 0.46 -18.66
CA ALA A 38 13.49 0.08 -18.91
C ALA A 38 12.61 0.15 -17.65
N GLU A 39 13.12 -0.20 -16.47
CA GLU A 39 12.36 -0.21 -15.21
C GLU A 39 11.69 1.13 -14.90
N ASN A 40 12.39 2.25 -15.10
CA ASN A 40 11.85 3.59 -14.84
C ASN A 40 10.68 3.93 -15.77
N TYR A 41 10.74 3.49 -17.02
CA TYR A 41 9.66 3.69 -17.99
C TYR A 41 8.47 2.76 -17.72
N LEU A 42 8.74 1.52 -17.31
CA LEU A 42 7.70 0.58 -16.88
C LEU A 42 6.94 1.13 -15.66
N ALA A 43 7.64 1.72 -14.68
CA ALA A 43 7.01 2.33 -13.51
C ALA A 43 6.04 3.46 -13.90
N ARG A 44 6.43 4.30 -14.88
CA ARG A 44 5.59 5.38 -15.40
C ARG A 44 4.36 4.84 -16.12
N LEU A 45 4.52 3.85 -16.99
CA LEU A 45 3.39 3.25 -17.73
C LEU A 45 2.39 2.58 -16.78
N VAL A 46 2.88 1.84 -15.78
CA VAL A 46 2.05 1.21 -14.75
C VAL A 46 1.24 2.25 -13.98
N LYS A 47 1.87 3.37 -13.57
CA LYS A 47 1.17 4.48 -12.90
C LYS A 47 0.09 5.13 -13.75
N LEU A 48 0.23 5.07 -15.08
CA LEU A 48 -0.78 5.55 -16.04
C LEU A 48 -1.87 4.50 -16.34
N GLY A 49 -1.83 3.32 -15.71
CA GLY A 49 -2.80 2.25 -15.91
C GLY A 49 -2.55 1.39 -17.16
N GLU A 50 -1.36 1.50 -17.77
CA GLU A 50 -1.02 0.79 -19.00
C GLU A 50 -0.48 -0.61 -18.72
N SER A 51 -0.86 -1.57 -19.56
CA SER A 51 -0.29 -2.92 -19.55
C SER A 51 0.84 -3.03 -20.58
N ILE A 52 1.92 -3.71 -20.21
CA ILE A 52 3.13 -3.84 -21.02
C ILE A 52 3.44 -5.33 -21.24
N VAL A 53 3.55 -5.73 -22.50
CA VAL A 53 3.99 -7.08 -22.86
C VAL A 53 5.50 -7.08 -23.05
N ILE A 54 6.21 -7.90 -22.28
CA ILE A 54 7.66 -8.06 -22.39
C ILE A 54 7.95 -9.25 -23.32
N CYS A 55 8.67 -8.97 -24.40
CA CYS A 55 9.06 -9.95 -25.40
C CYS A 55 10.57 -10.04 -25.48
N GLU A 56 11.11 -11.19 -25.13
CA GLU A 56 12.55 -11.46 -25.08
C GLU A 56 12.96 -12.44 -26.17
N GLN A 57 14.26 -12.45 -26.47
CA GLN A 57 14.87 -13.45 -27.35
C GLN A 57 15.16 -14.72 -26.54
N VAL A 58 14.75 -15.87 -27.05
CA VAL A 58 14.93 -17.18 -26.41
C VAL A 58 15.78 -18.08 -27.31
N GLY A 59 16.61 -18.93 -26.70
CA GLY A 59 17.51 -19.85 -27.39
C GLY A 59 18.94 -19.31 -27.56
N GLU A 60 19.82 -20.12 -28.15
CA GLU A 60 21.22 -19.74 -28.39
C GLU A 60 21.37 -18.80 -29.61
N PRO A 61 22.34 -17.86 -29.60
CA PRO A 61 22.56 -16.94 -30.70
C PRO A 61 23.08 -17.66 -31.96
N ASN A 62 22.24 -17.81 -33.00
CA ASN A 62 22.60 -18.50 -34.25
C ASN A 62 23.42 -17.64 -35.24
N GLY A 63 24.41 -16.88 -34.77
CA GLY A 63 25.34 -16.13 -35.64
C GLY A 63 24.67 -15.10 -36.58
N GLY A 64 23.43 -14.66 -36.28
CA GLY A 64 22.74 -13.56 -36.95
C GLY A 64 22.08 -13.86 -38.30
N LYS A 65 22.13 -15.09 -38.83
CA LYS A 65 21.53 -15.43 -40.15
C LYS A 65 20.00 -15.52 -40.13
N THR A 66 19.42 -15.85 -38.97
CA THR A 66 17.97 -15.98 -38.78
C THR A 66 17.58 -15.18 -37.53
N PRO A 67 16.46 -14.44 -37.54
CA PRO A 67 15.94 -13.82 -36.33
C PRO A 67 15.77 -14.89 -35.24
N MET A 68 16.30 -14.62 -34.06
CA MET A 68 16.12 -15.51 -32.90
C MET A 68 14.64 -15.64 -32.57
N GLU A 69 14.27 -16.78 -31.99
CA GLU A 69 12.92 -16.98 -31.49
C GLU A 69 12.60 -15.91 -30.45
N ARG A 70 11.39 -15.35 -30.54
CA ARG A 70 10.90 -14.32 -29.64
C ARG A 70 9.68 -14.84 -28.92
N GLN A 71 9.73 -14.82 -27.59
CA GLN A 71 8.62 -15.24 -26.76
C GLN A 71 8.20 -14.11 -25.83
N VAL A 72 6.90 -14.06 -25.54
CA VAL A 72 6.38 -13.22 -24.46
C VAL A 72 6.74 -13.89 -23.14
N THR A 73 7.65 -13.30 -22.38
CA THR A 73 8.10 -13.86 -21.10
C THR A 73 7.19 -13.44 -19.96
N ARG A 74 6.68 -12.20 -20.01
CA ARG A 74 5.84 -11.64 -18.94
C ARG A 74 4.91 -10.56 -19.48
N ILE A 75 3.75 -10.41 -18.86
CA ILE A 75 2.86 -9.26 -19.06
C ILE A 75 2.79 -8.49 -17.74
N ILE A 76 3.23 -7.24 -17.76
CA ILE A 76 3.18 -6.34 -16.62
C ILE A 76 1.88 -5.55 -16.71
N THR A 77 1.02 -5.67 -15.70
CA THR A 77 -0.21 -4.90 -15.59
C THR A 77 -0.25 -4.19 -14.24
N PRO A 78 -1.05 -3.11 -14.08
CA PRO A 78 -1.09 -2.37 -12.82
C PRO A 78 -1.41 -3.24 -11.60
N GLY A 79 -2.27 -4.26 -11.73
CA GLY A 79 -2.62 -5.15 -10.62
C GLY A 79 -1.66 -6.31 -10.36
N THR A 80 -0.75 -6.64 -11.29
CA THR A 80 0.09 -7.87 -11.22
C THR A 80 1.57 -7.59 -11.02
N VAL A 81 1.91 -6.41 -10.50
CA VAL A 81 3.29 -5.99 -10.26
C VAL A 81 3.82 -6.61 -8.96
N THR A 82 5.05 -7.12 -9.02
CA THR A 82 5.78 -7.70 -7.86
C THR A 82 7.18 -7.11 -7.67
N ASP A 83 7.70 -6.42 -8.69
CA ASP A 83 9.02 -5.78 -8.65
C ASP A 83 9.00 -4.58 -7.73
N GLU A 84 9.99 -4.48 -6.86
CA GLU A 84 10.09 -3.40 -5.87
C GLU A 84 10.14 -2.01 -6.53
N ALA A 85 10.86 -1.87 -7.65
CA ALA A 85 10.99 -0.60 -8.38
C ALA A 85 9.66 -0.06 -8.96
N LEU A 86 8.66 -0.93 -9.10
CA LEU A 86 7.36 -0.60 -9.69
C LEU A 86 6.27 -0.41 -8.63
N LEU A 87 6.56 -0.68 -7.35
CA LEU A 87 5.62 -0.65 -6.25
C LEU A 87 5.93 0.49 -5.28
N ASP A 88 4.88 1.06 -4.70
CA ASP A 88 5.05 1.87 -3.50
C ASP A 88 5.29 0.93 -2.30
N ALA A 89 6.32 1.21 -1.51
CA ALA A 89 6.67 0.40 -0.35
C ALA A 89 5.53 0.33 0.68
N LYS A 90 4.77 1.40 0.90
CA LYS A 90 3.77 1.48 1.97
C LYS A 90 2.32 1.24 1.51
N LYS A 91 2.12 0.95 0.22
CA LYS A 91 0.78 0.72 -0.35
C LYS A 91 0.61 -0.71 -0.85
N ASP A 92 -0.53 -1.31 -0.56
CA ASP A 92 -0.97 -2.57 -1.18
C ASP A 92 -1.25 -2.35 -2.68
N ASN A 93 -0.94 -3.35 -3.51
CA ASN A 93 -1.18 -3.31 -4.94
C ASN A 93 -2.15 -4.44 -5.33
N LEU A 94 -3.44 -4.13 -5.34
CA LEU A 94 -4.50 -5.13 -5.48
C LEU A 94 -4.97 -5.28 -6.93
N LEU A 95 -5.05 -6.51 -7.39
CA LEU A 95 -5.85 -6.89 -8.56
C LEU A 95 -7.20 -7.40 -8.06
N LEU A 96 -8.29 -6.87 -8.59
CA LEU A 96 -9.64 -7.27 -8.22
C LEU A 96 -10.39 -7.81 -9.44
N ALA A 97 -11.18 -8.86 -9.26
CA ALA A 97 -12.16 -9.33 -10.24
C ALA A 97 -13.56 -9.18 -9.66
N LEU A 98 -14.49 -8.77 -10.52
CA LEU A 98 -15.88 -8.52 -10.16
C LEU A 98 -16.80 -9.37 -11.03
N HIS A 99 -17.74 -10.06 -10.38
CA HIS A 99 -18.80 -10.79 -11.05
C HIS A 99 -20.15 -10.39 -10.46
N GLN A 100 -21.12 -10.07 -11.32
CA GLN A 100 -22.49 -9.74 -10.91
C GLN A 100 -23.40 -10.95 -11.13
N GLN A 101 -24.18 -11.29 -10.11
CA GLN A 101 -25.21 -12.31 -10.18
C GLN A 101 -26.53 -11.73 -9.64
N LYS A 102 -27.46 -11.40 -10.56
CA LYS A 102 -28.66 -10.60 -10.25
C LYS A 102 -28.26 -9.26 -9.62
N ASP A 103 -28.72 -8.97 -8.41
CA ASP A 103 -28.42 -7.72 -7.69
C ASP A 103 -27.14 -7.80 -6.84
N ALA A 104 -26.65 -9.01 -6.57
CA ALA A 104 -25.46 -9.23 -5.75
C ALA A 104 -24.18 -9.24 -6.58
N PHE A 105 -23.07 -8.86 -5.93
CA PHE A 105 -21.74 -8.82 -6.54
C PHE A 105 -20.77 -9.71 -5.77
N GLY A 106 -20.11 -10.60 -6.50
CA GLY A 106 -18.98 -11.37 -6.02
C GLY A 106 -17.67 -10.67 -6.35
N LEU A 107 -16.86 -10.46 -5.33
CA LEU A 107 -15.52 -9.89 -5.44
C LEU A 107 -14.49 -10.96 -5.11
N ALA A 108 -13.45 -11.02 -5.91
CA ALA A 108 -12.22 -11.72 -5.58
C ALA A 108 -11.06 -10.76 -5.79
N TRP A 109 -10.13 -10.68 -4.85
CA TRP A 109 -8.93 -9.87 -5.05
C TRP A 109 -7.69 -10.54 -4.51
N VAL A 110 -6.56 -10.13 -5.08
CA VAL A 110 -5.24 -10.62 -4.72
C VAL A 110 -4.29 -9.45 -4.53
N ASP A 111 -3.47 -9.53 -3.49
CA ASP A 111 -2.19 -8.82 -3.43
C ASP A 111 -1.13 -9.81 -3.88
N LEU A 112 -0.73 -9.76 -5.15
CA LEU A 112 0.22 -10.72 -5.69
C LEU A 112 1.60 -10.59 -5.02
N SER A 113 1.97 -9.36 -4.64
CA SER A 113 3.23 -9.06 -3.96
C SER A 113 3.20 -9.50 -2.50
N GLY A 114 2.04 -9.50 -1.85
CA GLY A 114 1.86 -9.94 -0.47
C GLY A 114 1.37 -11.39 -0.32
N GLY A 115 1.02 -12.09 -1.41
CA GLY A 115 0.54 -13.47 -1.36
C GLY A 115 -0.82 -13.64 -0.69
N ARG A 116 -1.68 -12.60 -0.69
CA ARG A 116 -2.99 -12.62 -0.03
C ARG A 116 -4.11 -12.75 -1.04
N PHE A 117 -5.04 -13.67 -0.80
CA PHE A 117 -6.17 -13.92 -1.70
C PHE A 117 -7.48 -13.91 -0.89
N HIS A 118 -8.45 -13.12 -1.35
CA HIS A 118 -9.68 -12.86 -0.60
C HIS A 118 -10.91 -12.99 -1.48
N LEU A 119 -12.03 -13.40 -0.86
CA LEU A 119 -13.36 -13.44 -1.46
C LEU A 119 -14.33 -12.65 -0.59
N LEU A 120 -15.25 -11.94 -1.24
CA LEU A 120 -16.34 -11.23 -0.58
C LEU A 120 -17.60 -11.31 -1.46
N LEU A 121 -18.75 -11.47 -0.82
CA LEU A 121 -20.05 -11.30 -1.45
C LEU A 121 -20.70 -10.04 -0.88
N VAL A 122 -21.12 -9.13 -1.75
CA VAL A 122 -21.88 -7.94 -1.36
C VAL A 122 -23.28 -7.98 -1.97
N PRO A 123 -24.32 -7.53 -1.24
CA PRO A 123 -25.70 -7.72 -1.67
C PRO A 123 -26.17 -6.72 -2.74
N ASP A 124 -25.51 -5.57 -2.88
CA ASP A 124 -25.97 -4.46 -3.72
C ASP A 124 -24.83 -3.55 -4.22
N GLU A 125 -25.14 -2.62 -5.14
CA GLU A 125 -24.19 -1.69 -5.76
C GLU A 125 -23.61 -0.66 -4.76
N SER A 126 -24.37 -0.24 -3.76
CA SER A 126 -23.90 0.70 -2.74
C SER A 126 -22.83 0.07 -1.87
N SER A 127 -23.07 -1.18 -1.45
CA SER A 127 -22.09 -2.00 -0.74
C SER A 127 -20.82 -2.20 -1.59
N LEU A 128 -20.96 -2.47 -2.89
CA LEU A 128 -19.83 -2.57 -3.81
C LEU A 128 -18.98 -1.28 -3.86
N LYS A 129 -19.61 -0.10 -3.96
CA LYS A 129 -18.90 1.18 -3.99
C LYS A 129 -18.08 1.42 -2.74
N SER A 130 -18.62 1.10 -1.56
CA SER A 130 -17.91 1.19 -0.29
C SER A 130 -16.68 0.28 -0.26
N GLU A 131 -16.82 -0.96 -0.76
CA GLU A 131 -15.71 -1.91 -0.83
C GLU A 131 -14.62 -1.50 -1.84
N LEU A 132 -15.00 -0.96 -3.00
CA LEU A 132 -14.02 -0.44 -3.97
C LEU A 132 -13.26 0.77 -3.44
N ALA A 133 -13.93 1.65 -2.69
CA ALA A 133 -13.28 2.77 -2.02
C ALA A 133 -12.31 2.31 -0.93
N ARG A 134 -12.67 1.27 -0.16
CA ARG A 134 -11.82 0.64 0.86
C ARG A 134 -10.60 -0.04 0.26
N LEU A 135 -10.80 -0.85 -0.79
CA LEU A 135 -9.77 -1.68 -1.39
C LEU A 135 -8.83 -0.87 -2.30
N GLN A 136 -9.32 0.19 -2.95
CA GLN A 136 -8.58 0.98 -3.94
C GLN A 136 -7.77 0.11 -4.92
N PRO A 137 -8.42 -0.82 -5.66
CA PRO A 137 -7.70 -1.75 -6.54
C PRO A 137 -6.89 -1.01 -7.60
N ALA A 138 -5.68 -1.50 -7.88
CA ALA A 138 -4.82 -0.98 -8.92
C ALA A 138 -5.34 -1.34 -10.32
N GLU A 139 -6.07 -2.45 -10.43
CA GLU A 139 -6.68 -2.93 -11.66
C GLU A 139 -7.94 -3.76 -11.35
N ILE A 140 -8.98 -3.60 -12.17
CA ILE A 140 -10.23 -4.36 -12.02
C ILE A 140 -10.52 -5.18 -13.28
N LEU A 141 -10.75 -6.47 -13.11
CA LEU A 141 -11.21 -7.42 -14.12
C LEU A 141 -12.73 -7.51 -14.08
N VAL A 142 -13.39 -7.24 -15.22
CA VAL A 142 -14.85 -7.24 -15.31
C VAL A 142 -15.31 -7.87 -16.62
N HIS A 143 -16.55 -8.36 -16.64
CA HIS A 143 -17.22 -8.65 -17.90
C HIS A 143 -17.60 -7.34 -18.64
N ALA A 144 -17.75 -7.39 -19.96
CA ALA A 144 -18.03 -6.21 -20.79
C ALA A 144 -19.26 -5.41 -20.32
N THR A 145 -20.28 -6.10 -19.80
CA THR A 145 -21.53 -5.51 -19.29
C THR A 145 -21.33 -4.60 -18.08
N LEU A 146 -20.26 -4.77 -17.32
CA LEU A 146 -19.94 -3.96 -16.13
C LEU A 146 -18.89 -2.88 -16.41
N ALA A 147 -18.24 -2.92 -17.58
CA ALA A 147 -17.08 -2.08 -17.86
C ALA A 147 -17.42 -0.58 -17.83
N GLU A 148 -18.54 -0.18 -18.41
CA GLU A 148 -18.97 1.22 -18.51
C GLU A 148 -19.18 1.87 -17.14
N GLN A 149 -19.58 1.10 -16.12
CA GLN A 149 -19.85 1.61 -14.77
C GLN A 149 -18.59 2.10 -14.04
N PHE A 150 -17.41 1.58 -14.41
CA PHE A 150 -16.15 1.86 -13.71
C PHE A 150 -15.10 2.55 -14.59
N GLN A 151 -15.43 2.84 -15.85
CA GLN A 151 -14.54 3.57 -16.76
C GLN A 151 -14.17 4.95 -16.21
N GLY A 152 -12.89 5.30 -16.28
CA GLY A 152 -12.37 6.59 -15.82
C GLY A 152 -12.11 6.70 -14.31
N ILE A 153 -12.54 5.72 -13.50
CA ILE A 153 -12.28 5.67 -12.05
C ILE A 153 -11.09 4.75 -11.74
N TYR A 154 -11.11 3.54 -12.33
CA TYR A 154 -10.06 2.53 -12.15
C TYR A 154 -9.54 2.04 -13.51
N PRO A 155 -8.30 1.53 -13.58
CA PRO A 155 -7.86 0.76 -14.74
C PRO A 155 -8.71 -0.51 -14.89
N ILE A 156 -9.53 -0.56 -15.95
CA ILE A 156 -10.42 -1.69 -16.24
C ILE A 156 -9.81 -2.62 -17.28
N ARG A 157 -9.98 -3.93 -17.08
CA ARG A 157 -9.74 -4.96 -18.08
C ARG A 157 -10.99 -5.79 -18.30
N VAL A 158 -11.51 -5.71 -19.51
CA VAL A 158 -12.64 -6.53 -19.94
C VAL A 158 -12.16 -7.96 -20.16
N ARG A 159 -12.84 -8.92 -19.53
CA ARG A 159 -12.58 -10.35 -19.65
C ARG A 159 -13.78 -11.07 -20.29
N PRO A 160 -13.53 -12.11 -21.10
CA PRO A 160 -14.60 -12.87 -21.74
C PRO A 160 -15.43 -13.63 -20.70
N ALA A 161 -16.71 -13.88 -21.00
CA ALA A 161 -17.65 -14.53 -20.09
C ALA A 161 -17.17 -15.90 -19.57
N TRP A 162 -16.43 -16.67 -20.39
CA TRP A 162 -15.92 -17.98 -20.00
C TRP A 162 -14.82 -17.94 -18.93
N ASP A 163 -14.21 -16.77 -18.66
CA ASP A 163 -13.27 -16.62 -17.54
C ASP A 163 -14.01 -16.59 -16.21
N PHE A 164 -15.30 -16.21 -16.22
CA PHE A 164 -16.21 -16.21 -15.07
C PHE A 164 -17.08 -17.48 -15.00
N ASP A 165 -16.75 -18.52 -15.75
CA ASP A 165 -17.49 -19.78 -15.68
C ASP A 165 -17.29 -20.47 -14.31
N ALA A 166 -18.38 -20.80 -13.64
CA ALA A 166 -18.34 -21.34 -12.28
C ALA A 166 -17.67 -22.72 -12.19
N LEU A 167 -17.83 -23.59 -13.20
CA LEU A 167 -17.21 -24.92 -13.20
C LEU A 167 -15.69 -24.81 -13.34
N ARG A 168 -15.22 -23.99 -14.29
CA ARG A 168 -13.78 -23.72 -14.46
C ARG A 168 -13.18 -23.02 -13.25
N ALA A 169 -13.92 -22.09 -12.63
CA ALA A 169 -13.47 -21.43 -11.41
C ALA A 169 -13.20 -22.45 -10.28
N ARG A 170 -14.10 -23.43 -10.11
CA ARG A 170 -13.92 -24.51 -9.13
C ARG A 170 -12.65 -25.30 -9.37
N GLU A 171 -12.44 -25.74 -10.61
CA GLU A 171 -11.25 -26.51 -10.99
C GLU A 171 -9.96 -25.74 -10.72
N ARG A 172 -9.91 -24.46 -11.11
CA ARG A 172 -8.76 -23.58 -10.85
C ARG A 172 -8.49 -23.38 -9.37
N LEU A 173 -9.51 -23.11 -8.58
CA LEU A 173 -9.38 -22.94 -7.13
C LEU A 173 -8.88 -24.22 -6.45
N LYS A 174 -9.44 -25.39 -6.80
CA LYS A 174 -8.99 -26.69 -6.29
C LYS A 174 -7.54 -26.96 -6.64
N ALA A 175 -7.14 -26.69 -7.89
CA ALA A 175 -5.77 -26.86 -8.34
C ALA A 175 -4.78 -25.93 -7.61
N GLN A 176 -5.11 -24.63 -7.54
CA GLN A 176 -4.26 -23.62 -6.91
C GLN A 176 -4.06 -23.87 -5.41
N PHE A 177 -5.15 -24.13 -4.68
CA PHE A 177 -5.12 -24.28 -3.22
C PHE A 177 -4.96 -25.73 -2.76
N LYS A 178 -4.76 -26.67 -3.70
CA LYS A 178 -4.59 -28.11 -3.45
C LYS A 178 -5.73 -28.71 -2.60
N LEU A 179 -6.97 -28.34 -2.94
CA LEU A 179 -8.17 -28.76 -2.22
C LEU A 179 -8.92 -29.86 -2.98
N HIS A 180 -9.44 -30.85 -2.25
CA HIS A 180 -10.30 -31.89 -2.83
C HIS A 180 -11.71 -31.35 -3.15
N ASP A 181 -12.26 -30.55 -2.23
CA ASP A 181 -13.53 -29.85 -2.39
C ASP A 181 -13.44 -28.40 -1.87
N LEU A 182 -14.46 -27.61 -2.19
CA LEU A 182 -14.53 -26.18 -1.85
C LEU A 182 -15.59 -25.92 -0.77
N HIS A 183 -16.13 -26.96 -0.14
CA HIS A 183 -17.15 -26.80 0.90
C HIS A 183 -16.55 -26.08 2.12
N ALA A 184 -15.30 -26.39 2.47
CA ALA A 184 -14.54 -25.68 3.51
C ALA A 184 -14.30 -24.19 3.19
N LEU A 185 -14.41 -23.79 1.92
CA LEU A 185 -14.31 -22.40 1.48
C LEU A 185 -15.69 -21.72 1.37
N GLY A 186 -16.74 -22.30 1.95
CA GLY A 186 -18.06 -21.67 2.00
C GLY A 186 -18.70 -21.46 0.63
N GLU A 187 -18.43 -22.34 -0.33
CA GLU A 187 -18.84 -22.19 -1.73
C GLU A 187 -20.33 -21.86 -1.93
N SER A 188 -21.22 -22.46 -1.12
CA SER A 188 -22.65 -22.17 -1.17
C SER A 188 -22.98 -20.72 -0.79
N ASN A 189 -22.24 -20.16 0.17
CA ASN A 189 -22.49 -18.84 0.74
C ASN A 189 -21.83 -17.72 -0.08
N PHE A 190 -20.83 -18.06 -0.91
CA PHE A 190 -20.05 -17.11 -1.71
C PHE A 190 -20.19 -17.37 -3.23
N SER A 191 -21.30 -17.95 -3.66
CA SER A 191 -21.48 -18.45 -5.04
C SER A 191 -21.13 -17.46 -6.15
N ALA A 192 -21.41 -16.16 -6.00
CA ALA A 192 -21.03 -15.14 -7.00
C ALA A 192 -19.54 -14.77 -6.96
N ALA A 193 -18.84 -14.95 -5.83
CA ALA A 193 -17.42 -14.60 -5.68
C ALA A 193 -16.49 -15.65 -6.29
N PHE A 194 -16.92 -16.92 -6.39
CA PHE A 194 -16.13 -18.00 -7.00
C PHE A 194 -15.85 -17.75 -8.50
N PRO A 195 -16.85 -17.41 -9.35
CA PRO A 195 -16.62 -16.93 -10.71
C PRO A 195 -15.58 -15.82 -10.83
N ALA A 196 -15.65 -14.82 -9.95
CA ALA A 196 -14.67 -13.73 -9.92
C ALA A 196 -13.27 -14.26 -9.61
N ALA A 197 -13.14 -15.18 -8.65
CA ALA A 197 -11.88 -15.83 -8.28
C ALA A 197 -11.30 -16.65 -9.43
N GLY A 198 -12.15 -17.38 -10.17
CA GLY A 198 -11.76 -18.14 -11.35
C GLY A 198 -11.22 -17.26 -12.48
N CYS A 199 -11.84 -16.10 -12.70
CA CYS A 199 -11.37 -15.10 -13.65
C CYS A 199 -10.02 -14.50 -13.21
N LEU A 200 -9.91 -14.18 -11.92
CA LEU A 200 -8.69 -13.63 -11.35
C LEU A 200 -7.50 -14.59 -11.51
N LEU A 201 -7.67 -15.87 -11.16
CA LEU A 201 -6.65 -16.89 -11.36
C LEU A 201 -6.28 -17.06 -12.84
N ALA A 202 -7.27 -17.07 -13.75
CA ALA A 202 -7.02 -17.11 -15.20
C ALA A 202 -6.07 -16.00 -15.65
N PHE A 203 -6.32 -14.80 -15.14
CA PHE A 203 -5.56 -13.61 -15.50
C PHE A 203 -4.15 -13.63 -14.91
N LEU A 204 -3.99 -14.12 -13.68
CA LEU A 204 -2.68 -14.34 -13.09
C LEU A 204 -1.87 -15.39 -13.88
N ASP A 205 -2.47 -16.52 -14.26
CA ASP A 205 -1.83 -17.54 -15.09
C ASP A 205 -1.35 -16.94 -16.42
N MET A 206 -2.18 -16.11 -17.06
CA MET A 206 -1.86 -15.44 -18.33
C MET A 206 -0.72 -14.43 -18.20
N THR A 207 -0.67 -13.68 -17.10
CA THR A 207 0.28 -12.57 -16.90
C THR A 207 1.64 -13.02 -16.35
N GLN A 208 1.63 -13.94 -15.38
CA GLN A 208 2.84 -14.46 -14.74
C GLN A 208 3.46 -15.63 -15.51
N ARG A 209 2.63 -16.47 -16.15
CA ARG A 209 3.09 -17.68 -16.88
C ARG A 209 3.92 -18.63 -16.03
N SER A 210 3.73 -18.62 -14.71
CA SER A 210 4.41 -19.44 -13.73
C SER A 210 3.43 -19.89 -12.65
N ALA A 211 3.80 -20.94 -11.90
CA ALA A 211 3.04 -21.36 -10.74
C ALA A 211 3.08 -20.26 -9.65
N LEU A 212 2.02 -20.20 -8.83
CA LEU A 212 1.87 -19.20 -7.76
C LEU A 212 1.93 -19.87 -6.37
N PRO A 213 3.06 -20.48 -5.96
CA PRO A 213 3.11 -21.33 -4.78
C PRO A 213 2.94 -20.57 -3.45
N HIS A 214 3.10 -19.25 -3.45
CA HIS A 214 2.87 -18.38 -2.29
C HIS A 214 1.39 -18.10 -2.01
N LEU A 215 0.51 -18.26 -3.00
CA LEU A 215 -0.95 -18.15 -2.81
C LEU A 215 -1.49 -19.46 -2.22
N THR A 216 -1.36 -19.59 -0.90
CA THR A 216 -1.64 -20.84 -0.18
C THR A 216 -3.01 -20.88 0.51
N ARG A 217 -3.64 -19.74 0.74
CA ARG A 217 -4.89 -19.64 1.49
C ARG A 217 -5.86 -18.66 0.82
N VAL A 218 -7.14 -18.99 0.93
CA VAL A 218 -8.25 -18.08 0.60
C VAL A 218 -8.85 -17.58 1.90
N THR A 219 -9.01 -16.25 2.00
CA THR A 219 -9.71 -15.62 3.12
C THR A 219 -11.12 -15.25 2.67
N LEU A 220 -12.14 -15.77 3.37
CA LEU A 220 -13.52 -15.37 3.18
C LEU A 220 -13.79 -14.14 4.05
N GLU A 221 -14.24 -13.07 3.43
CA GLU A 221 -14.63 -11.84 4.13
C GLU A 221 -16.15 -11.79 4.26
N THR A 222 -16.62 -11.52 5.47
CA THR A 222 -18.00 -11.13 5.79
C THR A 222 -18.01 -9.67 6.19
N ILE A 223 -19.11 -8.97 5.88
CA ILE A 223 -19.23 -7.53 6.14
C ILE A 223 -19.45 -7.30 7.65
N GLU A 224 -20.10 -8.25 8.32
CA GLU A 224 -20.53 -8.17 9.72
C GLU A 224 -19.38 -8.29 10.74
N ASP A 225 -18.24 -8.82 10.33
CA ASP A 225 -17.06 -9.01 11.19
C ASP A 225 -16.34 -7.69 11.51
N TYR A 226 -16.65 -6.62 10.77
CA TYR A 226 -15.89 -5.37 10.77
C TYR A 226 -16.79 -4.15 10.91
N LEU A 227 -16.22 -3.09 11.50
CA LEU A 227 -16.85 -1.79 11.56
C LEU A 227 -16.99 -1.24 10.15
N ARG A 228 -18.22 -1.04 9.68
CA ARG A 228 -18.43 -0.50 8.33
C ARG A 228 -18.18 1.00 8.31
N LEU A 229 -17.40 1.42 7.32
CA LEU A 229 -17.07 2.81 7.01
C LEU A 229 -17.30 3.04 5.52
N ASP A 230 -18.28 3.86 5.18
CA ASP A 230 -18.52 4.23 3.78
C ASP A 230 -17.43 5.16 3.24
N ALA A 231 -17.38 5.31 1.91
CA ALA A 231 -16.36 6.12 1.24
C ALA A 231 -16.40 7.60 1.68
N ALA A 232 -17.58 8.13 1.99
CA ALA A 232 -17.74 9.47 2.53
C ALA A 232 -17.10 9.56 3.93
N THR A 233 -17.34 8.60 4.82
CA THR A 233 -16.78 8.57 6.16
C THR A 233 -15.27 8.47 6.19
N GLN A 234 -14.67 7.63 5.34
CA GLN A 234 -13.20 7.55 5.27
C GLN A 234 -12.56 8.89 4.87
N ARG A 235 -13.23 9.66 3.99
CA ARG A 235 -12.80 11.01 3.57
C ARG A 235 -13.05 12.05 4.65
N HIS A 236 -14.25 12.12 5.22
CA HIS A 236 -14.61 13.10 6.25
C HIS A 236 -13.76 12.94 7.53
N LEU A 237 -13.35 11.72 7.86
CA LEU A 237 -12.44 11.42 8.96
C LEU A 237 -10.96 11.53 8.59
N GLU A 238 -10.64 11.86 7.33
CA GLU A 238 -9.28 12.03 6.81
C GLU A 238 -8.36 10.84 7.16
N LEU A 239 -8.85 9.60 6.97
CA LEU A 239 -8.13 8.40 7.41
C LEU A 239 -6.82 8.19 6.65
N PHE A 240 -6.88 8.34 5.32
CA PHE A 240 -5.76 8.08 4.41
C PHE A 240 -5.38 9.28 3.54
N GLU A 241 -6.34 10.16 3.28
CA GLU A 241 -6.19 11.36 2.46
C GLU A 241 -6.87 12.52 3.18
N ASN A 242 -6.24 13.69 3.13
CA ASN A 242 -6.78 14.93 3.66
C ASN A 242 -7.74 15.57 2.66
N ASN A 243 -8.45 16.61 3.10
CA ASN A 243 -9.42 17.34 2.26
C ASN A 243 -8.83 17.97 0.97
N ARG A 244 -7.51 18.05 0.82
CA ARG A 244 -6.82 18.55 -0.40
C ARG A 244 -6.29 17.41 -1.29
N GLY A 245 -6.59 16.15 -0.97
CA GLY A 245 -6.08 14.97 -1.67
C GLY A 245 -4.62 14.61 -1.34
N GLY A 246 -4.02 15.25 -0.32
CA GLY A 246 -2.69 14.93 0.17
C GLY A 246 -2.70 13.89 1.29
N GLN A 247 -1.55 13.27 1.59
CA GLN A 247 -1.42 12.27 2.65
C GLN A 247 -0.97 12.86 4.00
N THR A 248 -0.67 14.15 4.06
CA THR A 248 -0.25 14.84 5.28
C THR A 248 -1.43 15.15 6.19
N HIS A 249 -1.20 15.16 7.51
CA HIS A 249 -2.23 15.44 8.52
C HIS A 249 -3.46 14.52 8.43
N THR A 250 -3.24 13.25 8.08
CA THR A 250 -4.24 12.19 8.08
C THR A 250 -4.08 11.33 9.33
N LEU A 251 -5.11 10.54 9.69
CA LEU A 251 -4.99 9.61 10.82
C LEU A 251 -3.83 8.62 10.61
N LEU A 252 -3.73 8.03 9.41
CA LEU A 252 -2.63 7.12 9.09
C LEU A 252 -1.27 7.81 9.25
N ALA A 253 -1.09 9.03 8.74
CA ALA A 253 0.18 9.75 8.86
C ALA A 253 0.53 10.12 10.31
N SER A 254 -0.47 10.37 11.17
CA SER A 254 -0.26 10.62 12.60
C SER A 254 0.12 9.36 13.38
N LEU A 255 -0.33 8.18 12.93
CA LEU A 255 -0.08 6.90 13.62
C LEU A 255 1.15 6.15 13.10
N ASP A 256 1.46 6.23 11.80
CA ASP A 256 2.42 5.36 11.14
C ASP A 256 3.88 5.74 11.44
N THR A 257 4.37 5.27 12.58
CA THR A 257 5.80 5.24 12.94
C THR A 257 6.43 3.85 12.77
N THR A 258 5.83 2.99 11.93
CA THR A 258 6.31 1.61 11.74
C THR A 258 7.74 1.56 11.23
N ALA A 259 8.50 0.56 11.70
CA ALA A 259 9.89 0.34 11.28
C ALA A 259 9.98 -0.30 9.89
N THR A 260 8.93 -1.03 9.47
CA THR A 260 8.91 -1.84 8.25
C THR A 260 7.78 -1.44 7.31
N SER A 261 8.02 -1.58 6.01
CA SER A 261 7.01 -1.34 4.97
C SER A 261 5.79 -2.25 5.09
N MET A 262 6.00 -3.53 5.46
CA MET A 262 4.90 -4.48 5.71
C MET A 262 4.08 -4.13 6.96
N GLY A 263 4.71 -3.58 8.01
CA GLY A 263 4.01 -3.02 9.17
C GLY A 263 3.13 -1.84 8.79
N SER A 264 3.64 -0.89 7.99
CA SER A 264 2.87 0.25 7.49
C SER A 264 1.64 -0.18 6.67
N ARG A 265 1.82 -1.15 5.76
CA ARG A 265 0.71 -1.74 4.99
C ARG A 265 -0.31 -2.42 5.91
N LEU A 266 0.14 -3.15 6.93
CA LEU A 266 -0.75 -3.79 7.90
C LEU A 266 -1.54 -2.77 8.74
N LEU A 267 -0.90 -1.69 9.20
CA LEU A 267 -1.57 -0.61 9.91
C LEU A 267 -2.66 0.04 9.05
N LYS A 268 -2.37 0.32 7.77
CA LYS A 268 -3.35 0.83 6.82
C LYS A 268 -4.55 -0.12 6.71
N ARG A 269 -4.30 -1.44 6.66
CA ARG A 269 -5.37 -2.47 6.62
C ARG A 269 -6.20 -2.50 7.90
N PHE A 270 -5.59 -2.33 9.07
CA PHE A 270 -6.34 -2.24 10.34
C PHE A 270 -7.26 -1.03 10.35
N LEU A 271 -6.80 0.14 9.91
CA LEU A 271 -7.62 1.35 9.78
C LEU A 271 -8.74 1.20 8.76
N ALA A 272 -8.48 0.54 7.62
CA ALA A 272 -9.46 0.31 6.57
C ALA A 272 -10.51 -0.73 6.97
N ARG A 273 -10.23 -1.53 8.01
CA ARG A 273 -11.06 -2.67 8.41
C ARG A 273 -11.01 -2.93 9.93
N PRO A 274 -11.57 -2.02 10.75
CA PRO A 274 -11.61 -2.20 12.20
C PRO A 274 -12.49 -3.40 12.58
N LEU A 275 -12.16 -4.09 13.66
CA LEU A 275 -12.89 -5.29 14.11
C LEU A 275 -14.12 -4.92 14.93
N CYS A 276 -15.21 -5.67 14.78
CA CYS A 276 -16.33 -5.63 15.74
C CYS A 276 -16.17 -6.66 16.88
N ASN A 277 -15.32 -7.67 16.71
CA ASN A 277 -15.13 -8.73 17.71
C ASN A 277 -14.29 -8.24 18.91
N HIS A 278 -14.96 -7.96 20.03
CA HIS A 278 -14.33 -7.48 21.26
C HIS A 278 -13.29 -8.44 21.84
N ALA A 279 -13.44 -9.77 21.69
CA ALA A 279 -12.47 -10.73 22.19
C ALA A 279 -11.12 -10.62 21.45
N ARG A 280 -11.17 -10.50 20.12
CA ARG A 280 -9.97 -10.29 19.29
C ARG A 280 -9.33 -8.91 19.54
N LEU A 281 -10.13 -7.91 19.87
CA LEU A 281 -9.61 -6.58 20.25
C LEU A 281 -8.87 -6.65 21.58
N LEU A 282 -9.44 -7.35 22.57
CA LEU A 282 -8.80 -7.55 23.86
C LEU A 282 -7.43 -8.23 23.72
N GLU A 283 -7.29 -9.25 22.88
CA GLU A 283 -5.99 -9.87 22.58
C GLU A 283 -4.95 -8.87 22.05
N ARG A 284 -5.37 -7.91 21.21
CA ARG A 284 -4.49 -6.82 20.73
C ARG A 284 -4.13 -5.86 21.85
N HIS A 285 -5.09 -5.47 22.69
CA HIS A 285 -4.85 -4.56 23.82
C HIS A 285 -3.92 -5.20 24.86
N GLU A 286 -4.07 -6.48 25.15
CA GLU A 286 -3.16 -7.24 26.02
C GLU A 286 -1.73 -7.27 25.46
N ALA A 287 -1.57 -7.48 24.15
CA ALA A 287 -0.27 -7.39 23.50
C ALA A 287 0.36 -6.00 23.68
N VAL A 288 -0.38 -4.94 23.37
CA VAL A 288 0.09 -3.55 23.54
C VAL A 288 0.47 -3.26 24.99
N ALA A 289 -0.38 -3.65 25.96
CA ALA A 289 -0.11 -3.49 27.38
C ALA A 289 1.17 -4.20 27.81
N SER A 290 1.37 -5.44 27.36
CA SER A 290 2.55 -6.24 27.72
C SER A 290 3.84 -5.64 27.16
N LEU A 291 3.82 -5.08 25.95
CA LEU A 291 4.96 -4.35 25.38
C LEU A 291 5.29 -3.09 26.20
N MET A 292 4.27 -2.29 26.55
CA MET A 292 4.43 -1.07 27.37
C MET A 292 5.03 -1.37 28.74
N GLN A 293 4.53 -2.40 29.44
CA GLN A 293 4.98 -2.78 30.79
C GLN A 293 6.46 -3.15 30.83
N ASN A 294 6.98 -3.76 29.76
CA ASN A 294 8.37 -4.20 29.68
C ASN A 294 9.31 -3.12 29.09
N GLY A 295 8.78 -1.99 28.60
CA GLY A 295 9.59 -0.89 28.07
C GLY A 295 10.41 -1.24 26.82
N LEU A 296 10.00 -2.25 26.05
CA LEU A 296 10.80 -2.84 24.97
C LEU A 296 10.71 -2.08 23.64
N MET A 297 9.85 -1.07 23.54
CA MET A 297 9.39 -0.55 22.25
C MET A 297 10.52 -0.02 21.37
N ASN A 298 11.47 0.71 21.96
CA ASN A 298 12.60 1.23 21.20
C ASN A 298 13.53 0.10 20.74
N SER A 299 13.83 -0.88 21.60
CA SER A 299 14.68 -2.02 21.24
C SER A 299 14.08 -2.89 20.14
N ILE A 300 12.76 -3.13 20.20
CA ILE A 300 12.01 -3.82 19.15
C ILE A 300 12.04 -3.00 17.85
N HIS A 301 11.75 -1.70 17.91
CA HIS A 301 11.77 -0.83 16.73
C HIS A 301 13.14 -0.79 16.04
N GLN A 302 14.25 -0.66 16.80
CA GLN A 302 15.60 -0.70 16.22
C GLN A 302 15.92 -2.05 15.60
N SER A 303 15.50 -3.15 16.23
CA SER A 303 15.71 -4.49 15.69
C SER A 303 14.89 -4.72 14.40
N LEU A 304 13.65 -4.23 14.35
CA LEU A 304 12.79 -4.31 13.17
C LEU A 304 13.32 -3.49 11.99
N LYS A 305 14.01 -2.36 12.22
CA LYS A 305 14.65 -1.58 11.14
C LYS A 305 15.74 -2.34 10.39
N LEU A 306 16.32 -3.36 11.02
CA LEU A 306 17.32 -4.22 10.38
C LEU A 306 16.68 -5.29 9.49
N THR A 307 15.35 -5.43 9.53
CA THR A 307 14.62 -6.41 8.74
C THR A 307 14.19 -5.83 7.39
N GLY A 308 14.20 -6.67 6.35
CA GLY A 308 13.71 -6.33 5.02
C GLY A 308 12.20 -6.58 4.87
N ASP A 309 11.66 -6.25 3.70
CA ASP A 309 10.26 -6.49 3.36
C ASP A 309 10.03 -7.97 2.96
N ILE A 310 10.09 -8.86 3.96
CA ILE A 310 9.95 -10.31 3.77
C ILE A 310 8.62 -10.68 3.10
N GLU A 311 7.57 -9.91 3.35
CA GLU A 311 6.25 -10.09 2.73
C GLU A 311 6.35 -10.06 1.20
N ARG A 312 7.11 -9.11 0.64
CA ARG A 312 7.32 -9.01 -0.82
C ARG A 312 8.47 -9.87 -1.34
N ILE A 313 9.54 -10.01 -0.56
CA ILE A 313 10.69 -10.85 -0.94
C ILE A 313 10.25 -12.30 -1.14
N ARG A 314 9.43 -12.88 -0.24
CA ARG A 314 8.97 -14.26 -0.41
C ARG A 314 8.19 -14.46 -1.71
N SER A 315 7.39 -13.46 -2.11
CA SER A 315 6.59 -13.54 -3.33
C SER A 315 7.47 -13.47 -4.58
N ARG A 316 8.55 -12.69 -4.54
CA ARG A 316 9.57 -12.71 -5.61
C ARG A 316 10.33 -14.03 -5.66
N ILE A 317 10.66 -14.63 -4.52
CA ILE A 317 11.26 -15.97 -4.44
C ILE A 317 10.32 -17.02 -5.03
N ALA A 318 9.03 -16.98 -4.66
CA ALA A 318 8.00 -17.88 -5.16
C ALA A 318 7.82 -17.80 -6.69
N LEU A 319 8.06 -16.62 -7.28
CA LEU A 319 7.93 -16.34 -8.70
C LEU A 319 9.26 -16.38 -9.48
N ASP A 320 10.35 -16.88 -8.89
CA ASP A 320 11.68 -16.92 -9.51
C ASP A 320 12.19 -15.55 -10.02
N SER A 321 11.76 -14.48 -9.36
CA SER A 321 12.07 -13.09 -9.71
C SER A 321 12.85 -12.36 -8.61
N ALA A 322 13.25 -13.07 -7.55
CA ALA A 322 14.08 -12.52 -6.49
C ALA A 322 15.46 -12.13 -7.04
N ARG A 323 15.93 -10.95 -6.62
CA ARG A 323 17.27 -10.44 -6.96
C ARG A 323 18.27 -10.83 -5.88
N PRO A 324 19.59 -10.81 -6.16
CA PRO A 324 20.61 -11.09 -5.15
C PRO A 324 20.46 -10.28 -3.86
N ARG A 325 20.10 -8.99 -4.00
CA ARG A 325 19.87 -8.10 -2.84
C ARG A 325 18.62 -8.47 -2.02
N ASP A 326 17.61 -9.10 -2.62
CA ASP A 326 16.46 -9.63 -1.87
C ASP A 326 16.92 -10.75 -0.92
N LEU A 327 17.82 -11.62 -1.38
CA LEU A 327 18.34 -12.71 -0.56
C LEU A 327 19.28 -12.22 0.54
N VAL A 328 20.02 -11.13 0.30
CA VAL A 328 20.79 -10.45 1.36
C VAL A 328 19.88 -9.85 2.41
N GLN A 329 18.80 -9.15 2.02
CA GLN A 329 17.83 -8.63 2.98
C GLN A 329 17.16 -9.75 3.78
N LEU A 330 16.86 -10.90 3.14
CA LEU A 330 16.37 -12.09 3.83
C LEU A 330 17.42 -12.60 4.84
N ARG A 331 18.67 -12.77 4.43
CA ARG A 331 19.79 -13.20 5.30
C ARG A 331 19.92 -12.29 6.52
N ASP A 332 19.94 -10.99 6.32
CA ASP A 332 20.12 -10.00 7.38
C ASP A 332 18.91 -10.01 8.33
N THR A 333 17.70 -10.18 7.80
CA THR A 333 16.49 -10.38 8.61
C THR A 333 16.59 -11.64 9.47
N LEU A 334 16.99 -12.77 8.89
CA LEU A 334 17.16 -14.03 9.61
C LEU A 334 18.22 -13.93 10.71
N ALA A 335 19.28 -13.15 10.48
CA ALA A 335 20.32 -12.87 11.47
C ALA A 335 19.82 -12.02 12.64
N ALA A 336 18.81 -11.16 12.42
CA ALA A 336 18.20 -10.35 13.47
C ALA A 336 17.18 -11.12 14.34
N LEU A 337 16.62 -12.23 13.83
CA LEU A 337 15.56 -12.98 14.54
C LEU A 337 15.94 -13.46 15.94
N PRO A 338 17.13 -14.00 16.23
CA PRO A 338 17.50 -14.44 17.58
C PRO A 338 17.37 -13.33 18.63
N ALA A 339 17.91 -12.14 18.32
CA ALA A 339 17.85 -10.99 19.22
C ALA A 339 16.40 -10.52 19.42
N LEU A 340 15.63 -10.43 18.32
CA LEU A 340 14.22 -10.03 18.38
C LEU A 340 13.37 -11.05 19.16
N ASN A 341 13.60 -12.34 18.97
CA ASN A 341 12.90 -13.41 19.70
C ASN A 341 13.21 -13.37 21.20
N GLN A 342 14.47 -13.08 21.56
CA GLN A 342 14.89 -12.92 22.95
C GLN A 342 14.17 -11.75 23.63
N LEU A 343 14.02 -10.61 22.93
CA LEU A 343 13.27 -9.45 23.44
C LEU A 343 11.81 -9.79 23.80
N LEU A 344 11.20 -10.78 23.14
CA LEU A 344 9.82 -11.21 23.44
C LEU A 344 9.72 -12.23 24.58
N THR A 345 10.82 -12.62 25.22
CA THR A 345 10.82 -13.58 26.34
C THR A 345 10.12 -13.11 27.62
N PRO A 346 10.28 -11.86 28.10
CA PRO A 346 9.61 -11.40 29.32
C PRO A 346 8.13 -11.06 29.12
N VAL A 347 7.60 -11.21 27.91
CA VAL A 347 6.30 -10.70 27.52
C VAL A 347 5.21 -11.75 27.77
N ASN A 348 4.13 -11.32 28.44
CA ASN A 348 3.02 -12.19 28.87
C ASN A 348 1.73 -11.77 28.15
N ALA A 349 1.55 -12.22 26.91
CA ALA A 349 0.31 -12.09 26.15
C ALA A 349 0.20 -13.24 25.12
N SER A 350 -1.00 -13.81 24.95
CA SER A 350 -1.24 -14.95 24.05
C SER A 350 -0.84 -14.64 22.60
N LEU A 351 -1.23 -13.47 22.11
CA LEU A 351 -0.92 -13.01 20.75
C LEU A 351 0.58 -12.81 20.53
N LEU A 352 1.31 -12.32 21.54
CA LEU A 352 2.76 -12.15 21.45
C LEU A 352 3.51 -13.48 21.54
N ALA A 353 2.96 -14.48 22.23
CA ALA A 353 3.49 -15.85 22.19
C ALA A 353 3.36 -16.47 20.79
N ILE A 354 2.21 -16.27 20.12
CA ILE A 354 2.01 -16.68 18.72
C ILE A 354 3.01 -15.96 17.80
N ILE A 355 3.14 -14.64 17.94
CA ILE A 355 4.11 -13.85 17.17
C ILE A 355 5.54 -14.35 17.41
N LYS A 356 5.92 -14.62 18.66
CA LYS A 356 7.23 -15.18 19.01
C LYS A 356 7.50 -16.51 18.32
N GLN A 357 6.49 -17.38 18.20
CA GLN A 357 6.60 -18.63 17.45
C GLN A 357 6.75 -18.36 15.94
N GLN A 358 5.99 -17.43 15.39
CA GLN A 358 6.07 -17.04 13.99
C GLN A 358 7.45 -16.45 13.63
N ILE A 359 8.07 -15.70 14.54
CA ILE A 359 9.41 -15.11 14.37
C ILE A 359 10.54 -15.97 14.94
N ALA A 360 10.34 -17.28 15.05
CA ALA A 360 11.36 -18.20 15.56
C ALA A 360 12.63 -18.17 14.67
N PRO A 361 13.84 -18.19 15.27
CA PRO A 361 15.09 -18.24 14.52
C PRO A 361 15.16 -19.42 13.53
N GLN A 362 15.70 -19.17 12.34
CA GLN A 362 15.85 -20.17 11.28
C GLN A 362 17.34 -20.43 10.96
N PRO A 363 18.08 -21.13 11.84
CA PRO A 363 19.54 -21.25 11.75
C PRO A 363 20.01 -21.99 10.50
N GLN A 364 19.26 -22.98 10.01
CA GLN A 364 19.63 -23.72 8.79
C GLN A 364 19.55 -22.82 7.55
N LEU A 365 18.46 -22.07 7.40
CA LEU A 365 18.27 -21.15 6.29
C LEU A 365 19.27 -19.99 6.35
N LEU A 366 19.55 -19.47 7.55
CA LEU A 366 20.58 -18.45 7.75
C LEU A 366 21.97 -18.95 7.36
N SER A 367 22.35 -20.16 7.79
CA SER A 367 23.64 -20.78 7.46
C SER A 367 23.79 -20.99 5.94
N LEU A 368 22.71 -21.43 5.28
CA LEU A 368 22.69 -21.57 3.82
C LEU A 368 22.95 -20.22 3.14
N LEU A 369 22.26 -19.15 3.53
CA LEU A 369 22.46 -17.83 2.89
C LEU A 369 23.83 -17.21 3.21
N LEU A 370 24.36 -17.41 4.42
CA LEU A 370 25.69 -16.94 4.82
C LEU A 370 26.81 -17.65 4.03
N SER A 371 26.65 -18.94 3.77
CA SER A 371 27.62 -19.70 2.97
C SER A 371 27.47 -19.48 1.47
N ALA A 372 26.26 -19.18 0.98
CA ALA A 372 25.98 -19.05 -0.44
C ALA A 372 26.25 -17.66 -1.02
N LEU A 373 26.09 -16.58 -0.25
CA LEU A 373 26.07 -15.21 -0.79
C LEU A 373 27.26 -14.39 -0.30
N ILE A 374 27.84 -13.58 -1.19
CA ILE A 374 28.76 -12.52 -0.78
C ILE A 374 28.00 -11.39 -0.06
N ASP A 375 28.70 -10.57 0.73
CA ASP A 375 28.08 -9.50 1.50
C ASP A 375 27.43 -8.40 0.67
N ASN A 376 28.05 -8.05 -0.46
CA ASN A 376 27.59 -6.97 -1.33
C ASN A 376 27.48 -7.47 -2.77
N PRO A 377 26.45 -8.28 -3.09
CA PRO A 377 26.28 -8.79 -4.43
C PRO A 377 25.84 -7.69 -5.42
N PRO A 378 26.14 -7.88 -6.71
CA PRO A 378 25.57 -7.04 -7.77
C PRO A 378 24.05 -7.06 -7.78
N VAL A 379 23.44 -6.07 -8.44
CA VAL A 379 21.98 -5.92 -8.49
C VAL A 379 21.31 -7.07 -9.25
N LEU A 380 21.98 -7.61 -10.27
CA LEU A 380 21.45 -8.63 -11.17
C LEU A 380 22.39 -9.83 -11.24
N ILE A 381 21.83 -11.04 -11.21
CA ILE A 381 22.58 -12.30 -11.34
C ILE A 381 23.29 -12.44 -12.70
N ARG A 382 22.80 -11.74 -13.74
CA ARG A 382 23.39 -11.79 -15.08
C ARG A 382 24.84 -11.28 -15.14
N ASP A 383 25.22 -10.46 -14.17
CA ASP A 383 26.55 -9.83 -14.09
C ASP A 383 27.54 -10.71 -13.31
N GLY A 384 27.09 -11.85 -12.74
CA GLY A 384 27.91 -12.75 -11.92
C GLY A 384 28.32 -12.15 -10.57
N GLY A 385 29.17 -12.84 -9.82
CA GLY A 385 29.75 -12.34 -8.57
C GLY A 385 28.75 -12.24 -7.40
N VAL A 386 27.77 -13.13 -7.36
CA VAL A 386 26.75 -13.23 -6.31
C VAL A 386 27.10 -14.35 -5.32
N ILE A 387 27.50 -15.51 -5.85
CA ILE A 387 27.79 -16.70 -5.05
C ILE A 387 29.14 -16.56 -4.36
N ALA A 388 29.20 -16.85 -3.07
CA ALA A 388 30.40 -16.73 -2.24
C ALA A 388 31.48 -17.75 -2.62
N PRO A 389 32.77 -17.41 -2.45
CA PRO A 389 33.86 -18.37 -2.54
C PRO A 389 33.68 -19.51 -1.52
N GLY A 390 34.04 -20.73 -1.89
CA GLY A 390 33.92 -21.92 -1.04
C GLY A 390 32.53 -22.56 -1.00
N PHE A 391 31.54 -21.97 -1.69
CA PHE A 391 30.20 -22.56 -1.80
C PHE A 391 30.13 -23.71 -2.81
N ASP A 392 30.87 -23.60 -3.92
CA ASP A 392 30.92 -24.61 -4.98
C ASP A 392 32.35 -24.71 -5.54
N GLU A 393 32.95 -25.90 -5.41
CA GLU A 393 34.34 -26.14 -5.81
C GLU A 393 34.57 -25.91 -7.32
N GLU A 394 33.58 -26.26 -8.15
CA GLU A 394 33.68 -26.10 -9.60
C GLU A 394 33.61 -24.62 -10.00
N LEU A 395 32.71 -23.83 -9.41
CA LEU A 395 32.66 -22.39 -9.62
C LEU A 395 33.98 -21.73 -9.19
N ASP A 396 34.55 -22.12 -8.06
CA ASP A 396 35.83 -21.60 -7.59
C ASP A 396 36.98 -21.95 -8.56
N ARG A 397 37.01 -23.20 -9.06
CA ARG A 397 37.97 -23.63 -10.08
C ARG A 397 37.86 -22.79 -11.36
N LEU A 398 36.64 -22.57 -11.85
CA LEU A 398 36.38 -21.78 -13.05
C LEU A 398 36.75 -20.30 -12.86
N ARG A 399 36.44 -19.71 -11.69
CA ARG A 399 36.83 -18.34 -11.32
C ARG A 399 38.34 -18.20 -11.22
N ALA A 400 39.04 -19.18 -10.64
CA ALA A 400 40.49 -19.17 -10.53
C ALA A 400 41.19 -19.13 -11.91
N LEU A 401 40.63 -19.80 -12.92
CA LEU A 401 41.13 -19.77 -14.29
C LEU A 401 41.04 -18.37 -14.92
N SER A 402 39.98 -17.61 -14.61
CA SER A 402 39.83 -16.21 -15.07
C SER A 402 40.66 -15.24 -14.22
N SER A 403 40.69 -15.37 -12.89
CA SER A 403 41.43 -14.45 -12.01
C SER A 403 42.95 -14.52 -12.23
N ASN A 404 43.47 -15.72 -12.56
CA ASN A 404 44.87 -15.91 -12.90
C ASN A 404 45.24 -15.34 -14.28
N ALA A 405 44.26 -14.91 -15.08
CA ALA A 405 44.52 -14.41 -16.42
C ALA A 405 45.35 -13.12 -16.41
N ASN A 406 45.08 -12.18 -15.49
CA ASN A 406 45.86 -10.93 -15.41
C ASN A 406 47.31 -11.19 -15.00
N ALA A 407 47.54 -12.06 -14.01
CA ALA A 407 48.90 -12.43 -13.61
C ALA A 407 49.66 -13.17 -14.72
N ALA A 408 48.97 -14.04 -15.47
CA ALA A 408 49.53 -14.71 -16.64
C ALA A 408 49.86 -13.72 -17.77
N LEU A 409 49.00 -12.71 -18.00
CA LEU A 409 49.23 -11.66 -18.99
C LEU A 409 50.42 -10.78 -18.62
N ASP A 410 50.59 -10.43 -17.34
CA ASP A 410 51.75 -9.66 -16.89
C ASP A 410 53.06 -10.43 -17.09
N GLN A 411 53.06 -11.75 -16.82
CA GLN A 411 54.20 -12.61 -17.08
C GLN A 411 54.51 -12.73 -18.58
N LEU A 412 53.48 -12.90 -19.41
CA LEU A 412 53.60 -12.92 -20.86
C LEU A 412 54.10 -11.56 -21.40
N GLU A 413 53.64 -10.45 -20.82
CA GLU A 413 54.09 -9.10 -21.16
C GLU A 413 55.58 -8.91 -20.92
N GLN A 414 56.07 -9.30 -19.74
CA GLN A 414 57.50 -9.18 -19.42
C GLN A 414 58.36 -10.11 -20.28
N ALA A 415 57.91 -11.35 -20.49
CA ALA A 415 58.61 -12.31 -21.34
C ALA A 415 58.71 -11.80 -22.79
N GLU A 416 57.63 -11.26 -23.36
CA GLU A 416 57.64 -10.72 -24.72
C GLU A 416 58.48 -9.44 -24.85
N LYS A 417 58.45 -8.56 -23.83
CA LYS A 417 59.33 -7.37 -23.78
C LYS A 417 60.81 -7.76 -23.80
N LEU A 418 61.20 -8.75 -22.99
CA LEU A 418 62.56 -9.26 -22.92
C LEU A 418 62.99 -9.94 -24.23
N ARG A 419 62.09 -10.69 -24.87
CA ARG A 419 62.36 -11.43 -26.11
C ARG A 419 62.50 -10.53 -27.33
N THR A 420 61.64 -9.52 -27.46
CA THR A 420 61.54 -8.68 -28.67
C THR A 420 62.29 -7.36 -28.56
N GLY A 421 62.60 -6.91 -27.35
CA GLY A 421 63.18 -5.58 -27.08
C GLY A 421 62.18 -4.42 -27.25
N LEU A 422 60.89 -4.72 -27.45
CA LEU A 422 59.83 -3.73 -27.66
C LEU A 422 59.32 -3.17 -26.32
N SER A 423 59.95 -2.09 -25.84
CA SER A 423 59.64 -1.51 -24.52
C SER A 423 58.22 -0.93 -24.37
N SER A 424 57.56 -0.55 -25.47
CA SER A 424 56.19 -0.01 -25.44
C SER A 424 55.09 -1.07 -25.49
N LEU A 425 55.45 -2.35 -25.56
CA LEU A 425 54.52 -3.47 -25.61
C LEU A 425 53.60 -3.47 -24.38
N LYS A 426 52.29 -3.54 -24.60
CA LYS A 426 51.32 -3.73 -23.52
C LYS A 426 50.25 -4.72 -23.93
N PHE A 427 49.88 -5.62 -23.03
CA PHE A 427 48.67 -6.39 -23.23
C PHE A 427 47.45 -5.57 -22.82
N GLY A 428 46.36 -5.72 -23.56
CA GLY A 428 45.10 -5.05 -23.28
C GLY A 428 43.92 -5.89 -23.73
N PHE A 429 42.73 -5.54 -23.21
CA PHE A 429 41.47 -6.19 -23.56
C PHE A 429 40.45 -5.16 -24.02
N ASN A 430 39.69 -5.49 -25.07
CA ASN A 430 38.55 -4.71 -25.52
C ASN A 430 37.40 -5.66 -25.84
N ARG A 431 36.19 -5.34 -25.38
CA ARG A 431 34.97 -6.12 -25.64
C ARG A 431 34.70 -6.42 -27.12
N VAL A 432 35.15 -5.58 -28.06
CA VAL A 432 34.92 -5.77 -29.51
C VAL A 432 35.99 -6.64 -30.16
N HIS A 433 37.24 -6.52 -29.71
CA HIS A 433 38.40 -7.14 -30.37
C HIS A 433 39.16 -8.11 -29.46
N GLY A 434 38.62 -8.50 -28.30
CA GLY A 434 39.27 -9.42 -27.37
C GLY A 434 40.59 -8.91 -26.81
N TYR A 435 41.49 -9.84 -26.49
CA TYR A 435 42.85 -9.53 -26.06
C TYR A 435 43.73 -9.11 -27.24
N TYR A 436 44.62 -8.18 -26.99
CA TYR A 436 45.56 -7.65 -27.97
C TYR A 436 46.89 -7.24 -27.35
N ILE A 437 47.91 -7.19 -28.20
CA ILE A 437 49.23 -6.63 -27.93
C ILE A 437 49.25 -5.23 -28.55
N GLU A 438 49.45 -4.20 -27.74
CA GLU A 438 49.53 -2.81 -28.17
C GLU A 438 50.99 -2.37 -28.29
N LEU A 439 51.34 -1.75 -29.42
CA LEU A 439 52.66 -1.20 -29.70
C LEU A 439 52.52 0.24 -30.19
N SER A 440 53.45 1.11 -29.80
CA SER A 440 53.54 2.46 -30.38
C SER A 440 53.87 2.37 -31.88
N LYS A 441 53.34 3.29 -32.70
CA LYS A 441 53.59 3.29 -34.16
C LYS A 441 55.08 3.23 -34.53
N ASN A 442 55.92 3.97 -33.82
CA ASN A 442 57.38 3.98 -34.04
C ASN A 442 58.01 2.60 -33.84
N GLN A 443 57.49 1.78 -32.92
CA GLN A 443 57.96 0.42 -32.69
C GLN A 443 57.26 -0.61 -33.60
N ALA A 444 56.01 -0.35 -34.00
CA ALA A 444 55.26 -1.17 -34.94
C ALA A 444 55.88 -1.17 -36.36
N ASP A 445 56.44 -0.04 -36.80
CA ASP A 445 57.14 0.09 -38.09
C ASP A 445 58.58 -0.46 -38.07
N SER A 446 59.04 -0.99 -36.93
CA SER A 446 60.38 -1.53 -36.77
C SER A 446 60.47 -2.99 -37.26
N LYS A 447 61.64 -3.41 -37.78
CA LYS A 447 61.90 -4.81 -38.13
C LYS A 447 61.91 -5.77 -36.92
N ALA A 448 61.74 -5.26 -35.70
CA ALA A 448 61.73 -6.05 -34.47
C ALA A 448 60.35 -6.67 -34.16
N VAL A 449 59.28 -6.28 -34.88
CA VAL A 449 57.97 -6.93 -34.75
C VAL A 449 58.03 -8.34 -35.35
N PRO A 450 57.73 -9.40 -34.58
CA PRO A 450 57.79 -10.76 -35.09
C PRO A 450 56.73 -11.07 -36.17
N ALA A 451 57.07 -11.92 -37.14
CA ALA A 451 56.16 -12.26 -38.24
C ALA A 451 54.87 -13.02 -37.82
N HIS A 452 54.83 -13.62 -36.63
CA HIS A 452 53.65 -14.30 -36.09
C HIS A 452 52.64 -13.34 -35.45
N TYR A 453 52.98 -12.05 -35.30
CA TYR A 453 52.05 -11.03 -34.83
C TYR A 453 51.08 -10.68 -35.97
N GLN A 454 49.81 -11.01 -35.78
CA GLN A 454 48.75 -10.71 -36.73
C GLN A 454 48.09 -9.38 -36.35
N ARG A 455 48.12 -8.40 -37.25
CA ARG A 455 47.57 -7.07 -36.97
C ARG A 455 46.04 -7.13 -36.85
N LYS A 456 45.51 -6.68 -35.73
CA LYS A 456 44.07 -6.69 -35.38
C LYS A 456 43.41 -5.33 -35.60
N GLN A 457 44.08 -4.24 -35.22
CA GLN A 457 43.52 -2.88 -35.31
C GLN A 457 44.64 -1.81 -35.40
N THR A 458 44.47 -0.81 -36.25
CA THR A 458 45.38 0.36 -36.32
C THR A 458 44.69 1.59 -35.73
N LEU A 459 45.32 2.25 -34.75
CA LEU A 459 44.83 3.49 -34.13
C LEU A 459 45.77 4.67 -34.45
N LYS A 460 45.39 5.88 -34.03
CA LYS A 460 46.13 7.11 -34.37
C LYS A 460 47.59 7.06 -33.90
N ALA A 461 47.84 6.57 -32.68
CA ALA A 461 49.16 6.54 -32.03
C ALA A 461 49.75 5.13 -31.81
N VAL A 462 48.93 4.08 -31.88
CA VAL A 462 49.32 2.70 -31.55
C VAL A 462 48.77 1.71 -32.58
N GLU A 463 49.43 0.57 -32.71
CA GLU A 463 48.96 -0.59 -33.46
C GLU A 463 48.69 -1.77 -32.52
N ARG A 464 47.64 -2.53 -32.82
CA ARG A 464 47.22 -3.70 -32.02
C ARG A 464 47.38 -4.98 -32.81
N TYR A 465 47.97 -5.97 -32.18
CA TYR A 465 48.29 -7.28 -32.74
C TYR A 465 47.66 -8.42 -31.90
N THR A 466 47.57 -9.61 -32.48
CA THR A 466 47.22 -10.85 -31.80
C THR A 466 48.19 -11.95 -32.22
N THR A 467 48.32 -13.00 -31.41
CA THR A 467 49.14 -14.18 -31.71
C THR A 467 48.29 -15.44 -31.54
N PRO A 468 48.65 -16.58 -32.16
CA PRO A 468 47.94 -17.84 -31.95
C PRO A 468 47.88 -18.25 -30.46
N GLU A 469 48.97 -18.01 -29.72
CA GLU A 469 49.06 -18.27 -28.28
C GLU A 469 48.12 -17.38 -27.47
N LEU A 470 48.09 -16.07 -27.77
CA LEU A 470 47.19 -15.13 -27.11
C LEU A 470 45.73 -15.46 -27.43
N LYS A 471 45.45 -15.93 -28.64
CA LYS A 471 44.10 -16.33 -29.04
C LYS A 471 43.64 -17.61 -28.34
N ALA A 472 44.51 -18.61 -28.22
CA ALA A 472 44.20 -19.82 -27.45
C ALA A 472 43.96 -19.50 -25.96
N PHE A 473 44.75 -18.58 -25.40
CA PHE A 473 44.55 -18.06 -24.05
C PHE A 473 43.23 -17.28 -23.92
N GLU A 474 42.91 -16.39 -24.87
CA GLU A 474 41.63 -15.68 -24.95
C GLU A 474 40.45 -16.65 -24.96
N ASP A 475 40.48 -17.66 -25.82
CA ASP A 475 39.42 -18.67 -25.92
C ASP A 475 39.26 -19.45 -24.59
N GLN A 476 40.36 -19.80 -23.92
CA GLN A 476 40.35 -20.47 -22.63
C GLN A 476 39.74 -19.61 -21.52
N VAL A 477 40.13 -18.33 -21.41
CA VAL A 477 39.64 -17.41 -20.39
C VAL A 477 38.16 -17.08 -20.61
N LEU A 478 37.77 -16.73 -21.84
CA LEU A 478 36.38 -16.42 -22.16
C LEU A 478 35.46 -17.63 -21.98
N SER A 479 35.94 -18.84 -22.32
CA SER A 479 35.21 -20.08 -22.05
C SER A 479 35.02 -20.31 -20.54
N ALA A 480 36.07 -20.13 -19.74
CA ALA A 480 35.99 -20.26 -18.29
C ALA A 480 35.05 -19.22 -17.65
N GLU A 481 35.07 -17.96 -18.12
CA GLU A 481 34.15 -16.92 -17.65
C GLU A 481 32.70 -17.24 -17.99
N SER A 482 32.43 -17.70 -19.22
CA SER A 482 31.10 -18.11 -19.65
C SER A 482 30.59 -19.31 -18.85
N GLN A 483 31.45 -20.31 -18.61
CA GLN A 483 31.12 -21.48 -17.80
C GLN A 483 30.88 -21.12 -16.32
N ALA A 484 31.72 -20.24 -15.76
CA ALA A 484 31.55 -19.73 -14.40
C ALA A 484 30.21 -19.02 -14.24
N LEU A 485 29.86 -18.12 -15.17
CA LEU A 485 28.58 -17.41 -15.13
C LEU A 485 27.38 -18.36 -15.28
N ALA A 486 27.48 -19.37 -16.15
CA ALA A 486 26.44 -20.39 -16.30
C ALA A 486 26.28 -21.23 -15.03
N ARG A 487 27.39 -21.68 -14.43
CA ARG A 487 27.41 -22.43 -13.16
C ARG A 487 26.83 -21.60 -12.02
N GLU A 488 27.21 -20.33 -11.94
CA GLU A 488 26.71 -19.40 -10.94
C GLU A 488 25.20 -19.15 -11.06
N LYS A 489 24.67 -18.97 -12.28
CA LYS A 489 23.22 -18.87 -12.52
C LYS A 489 22.48 -20.14 -12.10
N TRP A 490 23.06 -21.32 -12.40
CA TRP A 490 22.49 -22.60 -12.00
C TRP A 490 22.45 -22.76 -10.47
N LEU A 491 23.54 -22.41 -9.79
CA LEU A 491 23.61 -22.43 -8.31
C LEU A 491 22.61 -21.45 -7.69
N TYR A 492 22.47 -20.26 -8.27
CA TYR A 492 21.50 -19.28 -7.80
C TYR A 492 20.05 -19.80 -7.93
N GLN A 493 19.71 -20.45 -9.05
CA GLN A 493 18.40 -21.06 -9.23
C GLN A 493 18.15 -22.19 -8.20
N HIS A 494 19.15 -23.06 -7.98
CA HIS A 494 19.05 -24.12 -6.96
C HIS A 494 18.88 -23.54 -5.56
N LEU A 495 19.58 -22.44 -5.25
CA LEU A 495 19.42 -21.73 -4.00
C LEU A 495 17.98 -21.22 -3.83
N LEU A 496 17.37 -20.65 -4.87
CA LEU A 496 15.95 -20.25 -4.83
C LEU A 496 15.04 -21.45 -4.58
N ASP A 497 15.28 -22.58 -5.23
CA ASP A 497 14.46 -23.79 -5.08
C ASP A 497 14.56 -24.38 -3.66
N GLU A 498 15.73 -24.35 -3.03
CA GLU A 498 15.90 -24.72 -1.62
C GLU A 498 15.16 -23.75 -0.69
N ILE A 499 15.25 -22.44 -0.93
CA ILE A 499 14.52 -21.44 -0.12
C ILE A 499 13.00 -21.59 -0.29
N LYS A 500 12.51 -22.00 -1.47
CA LYS A 500 11.07 -22.21 -1.71
C LYS A 500 10.46 -23.28 -0.80
N LEU A 501 11.25 -24.26 -0.35
CA LEU A 501 10.81 -25.27 0.62
C LEU A 501 10.39 -24.64 1.96
N ALA A 502 10.93 -23.45 2.28
CA ALA A 502 10.62 -22.69 3.48
C ALA A 502 9.56 -21.58 3.27
N LEU A 503 8.83 -21.55 2.14
CA LEU A 503 7.85 -20.47 1.87
C LEU A 503 6.79 -20.29 2.96
N ALA A 504 6.31 -21.37 3.56
CA ALA A 504 5.35 -21.29 4.66
C ALA A 504 5.95 -20.59 5.88
N VAL A 505 7.20 -20.91 6.22
CA VAL A 505 7.95 -20.23 7.30
C VAL A 505 8.16 -18.76 6.97
N LEU A 506 8.54 -18.42 5.73
CA LEU A 506 8.66 -17.01 5.31
C LEU A 506 7.31 -16.27 5.36
N CYS A 507 6.19 -16.98 5.16
CA CYS A 507 4.85 -16.42 5.32
C CYS A 507 4.56 -16.04 6.78
N ASP A 508 4.84 -16.97 7.69
CA ASP A 508 4.68 -16.77 9.13
C ASP A 508 5.62 -15.68 9.64
N LEU A 509 6.89 -15.67 9.21
CA LEU A 509 7.87 -14.63 9.56
C LEU A 509 7.37 -13.23 9.20
N ALA A 510 6.94 -13.00 7.96
CA ALA A 510 6.47 -11.67 7.58
C ALA A 510 5.20 -11.28 8.33
N THR A 511 4.30 -12.24 8.58
CA THR A 511 3.09 -12.00 9.36
C THR A 511 3.43 -11.59 10.79
N GLY A 512 4.29 -12.35 11.47
CA GLY A 512 4.71 -12.08 12.84
C GLY A 512 5.46 -10.76 12.96
N LEU A 513 6.39 -10.48 12.06
CA LEU A 513 7.16 -9.21 12.04
C LEU A 513 6.24 -8.00 11.79
N ALA A 514 5.32 -8.07 10.82
CA ALA A 514 4.40 -6.97 10.55
C ALA A 514 3.44 -6.70 11.74
N HIS A 515 2.91 -7.75 12.38
CA HIS A 515 2.06 -7.59 13.56
C HIS A 515 2.83 -7.02 14.75
N LEU A 516 4.04 -7.52 15.00
CA LEU A 516 4.89 -6.99 16.06
C LEU A 516 5.16 -5.50 15.87
N ASP A 517 5.48 -5.08 14.64
CA ASP A 517 5.72 -3.67 14.30
C ASP A 517 4.50 -2.79 14.60
N VAL A 518 3.30 -3.20 14.14
CA VAL A 518 2.06 -2.45 14.40
C VAL A 518 1.74 -2.35 15.89
N PHE A 519 1.84 -3.44 16.65
CA PHE A 519 1.58 -3.39 18.10
C PHE A 519 2.64 -2.60 18.85
N ASN A 520 3.89 -2.62 18.38
CA ASN A 520 4.95 -1.77 18.91
C ASN A 520 4.64 -0.28 18.71
N VAL A 521 4.14 0.10 17.52
CA VAL A 521 3.69 1.46 17.22
C VAL A 521 2.50 1.87 18.08
N PHE A 522 1.53 0.98 18.30
CA PHE A 522 0.41 1.26 19.21
C PHE A 522 0.89 1.51 20.65
N ALA A 523 1.84 0.70 21.15
CA ALA A 523 2.44 0.88 22.47
C ALA A 523 3.23 2.19 22.58
N GLU A 524 4.03 2.53 21.56
CA GLU A 524 4.78 3.79 21.50
C GLU A 524 3.85 5.00 21.52
N ASN A 525 2.85 5.03 20.63
CA ASN A 525 1.87 6.11 20.56
C ASN A 525 1.10 6.25 21.88
N ALA A 526 0.75 5.12 22.51
CA ALA A 526 0.03 5.14 23.78
C ALA A 526 0.82 5.84 24.90
N LEU A 527 2.12 5.53 25.02
CA LEU A 527 3.00 6.16 26.01
C LEU A 527 3.30 7.61 25.68
N LYS A 528 3.67 7.89 24.43
CA LYS A 528 4.09 9.23 23.98
C LYS A 528 2.97 10.27 24.11
N SER A 529 1.73 9.86 23.82
CA SER A 529 0.58 10.76 23.77
C SER A 529 -0.38 10.58 24.95
N ASN A 530 0.02 9.81 25.98
CA ASN A 530 -0.78 9.53 27.16
C ASN A 530 -2.20 9.03 26.82
N TRP A 531 -2.26 7.99 25.99
CA TRP A 531 -3.52 7.32 25.62
C TRP A 531 -3.82 6.18 26.58
N THR A 532 -5.09 5.80 26.65
CA THR A 532 -5.55 4.80 27.63
C THR A 532 -6.19 3.61 26.94
N ALA A 533 -6.13 2.45 27.61
CA ALA A 533 -6.80 1.25 27.12
C ALA A 533 -8.32 1.45 27.17
N PRO A 534 -9.06 1.12 26.09
CA PRO A 534 -10.51 1.15 26.11
C PRO A 534 -11.08 0.02 26.98
N HIS A 535 -12.25 0.25 27.57
CA HIS A 535 -13.02 -0.79 28.27
C HIS A 535 -14.25 -1.16 27.44
N PHE A 536 -14.25 -2.34 26.84
CA PHE A 536 -15.39 -2.83 26.07
C PHE A 536 -16.49 -3.36 26.98
N MET A 537 -17.74 -3.06 26.63
CA MET A 537 -18.93 -3.51 27.33
C MET A 537 -19.78 -4.37 26.38
N SER A 538 -20.52 -5.33 26.94
CA SER A 538 -21.59 -6.02 26.20
C SER A 538 -22.84 -5.15 26.04
N GLU A 539 -23.03 -4.23 26.99
CA GLU A 539 -24.16 -3.30 27.01
C GLU A 539 -23.96 -2.15 26.03
N PRO A 540 -25.03 -1.66 25.38
CA PRO A 540 -24.95 -0.51 24.48
C PRO A 540 -24.58 0.77 25.25
N GLY A 541 -23.65 1.55 24.71
CA GLY A 541 -23.33 2.89 25.20
C GLY A 541 -21.92 3.35 24.82
N ILE A 542 -21.69 4.66 24.85
CA ILE A 542 -20.38 5.28 24.61
C ILE A 542 -20.13 6.30 25.71
N THR A 543 -19.04 6.13 26.46
CA THR A 543 -18.59 7.12 27.45
C THR A 543 -17.13 7.44 27.24
N ILE A 544 -16.84 8.71 26.94
CA ILE A 544 -15.48 9.23 26.75
C ILE A 544 -15.25 10.30 27.82
N ILE A 545 -14.16 10.17 28.57
CA ILE A 545 -13.73 11.20 29.53
C ILE A 545 -12.46 11.84 28.99
N GLN A 546 -12.45 13.17 28.90
CA GLN A 546 -11.36 13.99 28.37
C GLN A 546 -10.83 13.48 27.03
N GLY A 547 -11.74 13.24 26.09
CA GLY A 547 -11.44 12.82 24.71
C GLY A 547 -10.75 13.93 23.92
N ARG A 548 -9.79 13.53 23.09
CA ARG A 548 -8.94 14.42 22.29
C ARG A 548 -8.87 13.95 20.84
N HIS A 549 -8.68 14.88 19.91
CA HIS A 549 -8.58 14.54 18.50
C HIS A 549 -7.15 14.11 18.14
N PRO A 550 -6.90 12.86 17.71
CA PRO A 550 -5.55 12.30 17.60
C PRO A 550 -4.65 13.02 16.57
N VAL A 551 -5.26 13.63 15.54
CA VAL A 551 -4.52 14.39 14.51
C VAL A 551 -4.35 15.87 14.87
N ILE A 552 -5.33 16.50 15.53
CA ILE A 552 -5.32 17.95 15.77
C ILE A 552 -4.55 18.26 17.06
N GLU A 553 -4.67 17.45 18.10
CA GLU A 553 -3.98 17.64 19.39
C GLU A 553 -2.48 17.91 19.19
N PRO A 554 -1.70 17.09 18.43
CA PRO A 554 -0.28 17.36 18.22
C PRO A 554 0.03 18.68 17.51
N LEU A 555 -0.88 19.19 16.67
CA LEU A 555 -0.70 20.41 15.89
C LEU A 555 -0.91 21.69 16.72
N VAL A 556 -1.75 21.61 17.75
CA VAL A 556 -2.09 22.75 18.61
C VAL A 556 -1.61 22.61 20.05
N HIS A 557 -0.87 21.54 20.37
CA HIS A 557 -0.36 21.27 21.72
C HIS A 557 0.49 22.44 22.27
N PRO A 558 0.34 22.84 23.56
CA PRO A 558 -0.51 22.27 24.62
C PRO A 558 -1.94 22.85 24.69
N ARG A 559 -2.41 23.55 23.66
CA ARG A 559 -3.67 24.33 23.71
C ARG A 559 -4.94 23.52 23.42
N PHE A 560 -4.83 22.23 23.15
CA PHE A 560 -5.99 21.39 22.86
C PHE A 560 -6.87 21.23 24.11
N ILE A 561 -8.17 21.48 24.01
CA ILE A 561 -9.11 21.34 25.12
C ILE A 561 -9.83 19.99 25.01
N PRO A 562 -9.60 19.06 25.95
CA PRO A 562 -10.26 17.75 25.94
C PRO A 562 -11.74 17.87 26.33
N ASN A 563 -12.59 17.00 25.77
CA ASN A 563 -14.04 17.04 26.02
C ASN A 563 -14.61 15.66 26.36
N ASP A 564 -15.61 15.66 27.22
CA ASP A 564 -16.34 14.46 27.61
C ASP A 564 -17.45 14.13 26.60
N LEU A 565 -17.88 12.88 26.57
CA LEU A 565 -19.05 12.41 25.83
C LEU A 565 -19.75 11.32 26.62
N THR A 566 -21.07 11.36 26.68
CA THR A 566 -21.88 10.23 27.16
C THR A 566 -23.09 10.07 26.25
N LEU A 567 -23.21 8.87 25.68
CA LEU A 567 -24.35 8.38 24.91
C LEU A 567 -24.80 7.05 25.51
N CYS A 568 -26.07 6.94 25.86
CA CYS A 568 -26.68 5.72 26.39
C CYS A 568 -28.01 5.45 25.68
N THR A 569 -28.63 4.30 25.92
CA THR A 569 -29.91 3.93 25.28
C THR A 569 -31.01 4.97 25.49
N ASP A 570 -31.02 5.63 26.65
CA ASP A 570 -32.02 6.63 27.01
C ASP A 570 -31.68 8.02 26.50
N GLN A 571 -30.40 8.34 26.29
CA GLN A 571 -29.90 9.60 25.77
C GLN A 571 -28.82 9.31 24.71
N HIS A 572 -29.26 8.89 23.52
CA HIS A 572 -28.38 8.46 22.43
C HIS A 572 -28.18 9.54 21.36
N THR A 573 -28.84 10.71 21.47
CA THR A 573 -28.68 11.81 20.52
C THR A 573 -28.20 13.07 21.23
N LEU A 574 -27.09 13.65 20.77
CA LEU A 574 -26.66 15.00 21.16
C LEU A 574 -26.98 15.99 20.04
N LEU A 575 -27.76 17.01 20.37
CA LEU A 575 -27.97 18.16 19.50
C LEU A 575 -26.95 19.24 19.87
N ILE A 576 -25.98 19.43 18.99
CA ILE A 576 -24.80 20.27 19.22
C ILE A 576 -25.02 21.64 18.57
N THR A 577 -24.99 22.69 19.39
CA THR A 577 -25.07 24.09 18.93
C THR A 577 -23.81 24.86 19.26
N GLY A 578 -23.68 26.07 18.72
CA GLY A 578 -22.53 26.95 19.00
C GLY A 578 -21.99 27.61 17.73
N PRO A 579 -21.10 28.60 17.89
CA PRO A 579 -20.62 29.42 16.79
C PRO A 579 -19.84 28.62 15.75
N ASN A 580 -19.77 29.17 14.53
CA ASN A 580 -18.82 28.70 13.52
C ASN A 580 -17.40 28.86 14.07
N MET A 581 -16.52 27.90 13.79
CA MET A 581 -15.18 27.78 14.40
C MET A 581 -15.16 27.42 15.90
N GLY A 582 -16.30 27.25 16.56
CA GLY A 582 -16.37 26.88 17.98
C GLY A 582 -15.88 25.47 18.32
N GLY A 583 -15.61 24.63 17.32
CA GLY A 583 -15.06 23.27 17.48
C GLY A 583 -16.07 22.11 17.29
N LYS A 584 -17.31 22.39 16.83
CA LYS A 584 -18.38 21.38 16.62
C LYS A 584 -17.90 20.17 15.81
N SER A 585 -17.38 20.40 14.60
CA SER A 585 -16.91 19.34 13.70
C SER A 585 -15.70 18.59 14.26
N THR A 586 -14.83 19.27 15.02
CA THR A 586 -13.69 18.64 15.70
C THR A 586 -14.17 17.70 16.81
N TYR A 587 -15.15 18.12 17.61
CA TYR A 587 -15.75 17.31 18.67
C TYR A 587 -16.44 16.05 18.12
N MET A 588 -17.14 16.17 16.98
CA MET A 588 -17.75 15.01 16.34
C MET A 588 -16.69 14.06 15.77
N ARG A 589 -15.73 14.57 14.98
CA ARG A 589 -14.68 13.75 14.37
C ARG A 589 -13.81 13.04 15.42
N GLN A 590 -13.46 13.70 16.53
CA GLN A 590 -12.70 13.03 17.59
C GLN A 590 -13.43 11.83 18.17
N THR A 591 -14.76 11.89 18.34
CA THR A 591 -15.55 10.77 18.86
C THR A 591 -15.46 9.57 17.92
N ALA A 592 -15.70 9.79 16.62
CA ALA A 592 -15.58 8.72 15.62
C ALA A 592 -14.17 8.13 15.57
N LEU A 593 -13.14 8.97 15.60
CA LEU A 593 -11.74 8.53 15.58
C LEU A 593 -11.35 7.76 16.85
N ILE A 594 -11.85 8.15 18.02
CA ILE A 594 -11.64 7.42 19.29
C ILE A 594 -12.27 6.02 19.22
N VAL A 595 -13.50 5.90 18.73
CA VAL A 595 -14.17 4.61 18.53
C VAL A 595 -13.40 3.74 17.53
N LEU A 596 -12.97 4.33 16.41
CA LEU A 596 -12.19 3.63 15.39
C LEU A 596 -10.85 3.11 15.95
N LEU A 597 -10.12 3.95 16.70
CA LEU A 597 -8.86 3.56 17.34
C LEU A 597 -9.04 2.40 18.34
N ALA A 598 -10.12 2.41 19.11
CA ALA A 598 -10.46 1.29 19.98
C ALA A 598 -10.69 0.00 19.16
N GLN A 599 -11.43 0.09 18.05
CA GLN A 599 -11.78 -1.04 17.19
C GLN A 599 -10.67 -1.49 16.22
N ILE A 600 -9.49 -0.86 16.22
CA ILE A 600 -8.29 -1.44 15.59
C ILE A 600 -7.37 -2.14 16.61
N GLY A 601 -7.70 -2.09 17.91
CA GLY A 601 -6.87 -2.63 18.98
C GLY A 601 -5.79 -1.66 19.46
N SER A 602 -5.91 -0.37 19.14
CA SER A 602 -5.04 0.68 19.67
C SER A 602 -5.59 1.22 21.00
N TYR A 603 -4.74 1.92 21.74
CA TYR A 603 -5.19 2.75 22.86
C TYR A 603 -5.80 4.04 22.30
N VAL A 604 -6.56 4.77 23.13
CA VAL A 604 -7.34 5.91 22.67
C VAL A 604 -6.93 7.23 23.33
N PRO A 605 -7.03 8.37 22.61
CA PRO A 605 -6.71 9.70 23.12
C PRO A 605 -7.78 10.22 24.10
N ALA A 606 -8.00 9.53 25.22
CA ALA A 606 -8.95 9.91 26.27
C ALA A 606 -8.39 9.53 27.65
N LYS A 607 -8.87 10.17 28.72
CA LYS A 607 -8.59 9.73 30.11
C LYS A 607 -9.23 8.37 30.41
N SER A 608 -10.39 8.10 29.81
CA SER A 608 -11.01 6.77 29.81
C SER A 608 -12.03 6.64 28.68
N LEU A 609 -12.19 5.44 28.13
CA LEU A 609 -13.26 5.08 27.20
C LEU A 609 -14.00 3.85 27.69
N ARG A 610 -15.34 3.91 27.74
CA ARG A 610 -16.23 2.75 27.82
C ARG A 610 -17.01 2.64 26.52
N LEU A 611 -16.96 1.49 25.87
CA LEU A 611 -17.49 1.31 24.52
C LEU A 611 -18.32 0.02 24.44
N GLY A 612 -19.61 0.17 24.19
CA GLY A 612 -20.51 -0.91 23.81
C GLY A 612 -20.34 -1.31 22.34
N PRO A 613 -21.13 -2.28 21.85
CA PRO A 613 -21.05 -2.74 20.46
C PRO A 613 -21.39 -1.63 19.47
N ILE A 614 -20.53 -1.43 18.46
CA ILE A 614 -20.76 -0.51 17.33
C ILE A 614 -20.54 -1.27 16.02
N ASP A 615 -21.52 -1.17 15.11
CA ASP A 615 -21.51 -1.88 13.82
C ASP A 615 -21.07 -1.00 12.64
N GLN A 616 -21.36 0.30 12.69
CA GLN A 616 -21.07 1.24 11.61
C GLN A 616 -20.75 2.64 12.14
N ILE A 617 -19.93 3.39 11.41
CA ILE A 617 -19.81 4.84 11.56
C ILE A 617 -20.26 5.51 10.26
N PHE A 618 -21.20 6.43 10.39
CA PHE A 618 -21.65 7.29 9.31
C PHE A 618 -21.29 8.73 9.61
N THR A 619 -20.90 9.44 8.56
CA THR A 619 -20.63 10.87 8.67
C THR A 619 -21.20 11.61 7.48
N ARG A 620 -21.89 12.69 7.78
CA ARG A 620 -22.19 13.76 6.86
C ARG A 620 -21.56 15.03 7.42
N ILE A 621 -20.35 15.33 6.98
CA ILE A 621 -19.65 16.57 7.33
C ILE A 621 -19.59 17.43 6.08
N GLY A 622 -19.85 18.73 6.19
CA GLY A 622 -19.87 19.64 5.04
C GLY A 622 -18.60 19.49 4.20
N ALA A 623 -18.75 19.09 2.93
CA ALA A 623 -17.66 18.93 1.97
C ALA A 623 -17.56 20.17 1.07
N GLN A 624 -16.36 20.44 0.53
CA GLN A 624 -16.18 21.40 -0.55
C GLN A 624 -16.73 20.85 -1.88
N ASP A 625 -17.07 21.77 -2.79
CA ASP A 625 -17.69 21.49 -4.09
C ASP A 625 -16.99 20.36 -4.87
N ASP A 626 -17.75 19.33 -5.22
CA ASP A 626 -17.33 18.37 -6.26
C ASP A 626 -17.85 18.86 -7.62
N LEU A 627 -17.12 19.81 -8.21
CA LEU A 627 -17.39 20.36 -9.54
C LEU A 627 -17.33 19.28 -10.65
N ALA A 628 -16.69 18.14 -10.40
CA ALA A 628 -16.47 17.11 -11.42
C ALA A 628 -17.71 16.25 -11.70
N GLN A 629 -18.64 16.11 -10.73
CA GLN A 629 -19.84 15.27 -10.89
C GLN A 629 -21.10 16.02 -11.36
N ALA A 630 -21.03 17.33 -11.60
CA ALA A 630 -22.17 18.17 -12.03
C ALA A 630 -23.43 18.06 -11.13
N ARG A 631 -23.26 17.62 -9.86
CA ARG A 631 -24.34 17.54 -8.88
C ARG A 631 -24.33 18.77 -7.98
N SER A 632 -25.50 19.32 -7.68
CA SER A 632 -25.66 20.36 -6.66
C SER A 632 -25.16 19.82 -5.31
N THR A 633 -24.45 20.66 -4.54
CA THR A 633 -24.00 20.36 -3.17
C THR A 633 -25.13 19.85 -2.29
N PHE A 634 -26.33 20.43 -2.45
CA PHE A 634 -27.54 20.00 -1.74
C PHE A 634 -27.99 18.59 -2.13
N MET A 635 -27.93 18.22 -3.42
CA MET A 635 -28.31 16.87 -3.85
C MET A 635 -27.34 15.82 -3.31
N THR A 636 -26.03 16.08 -3.36
CA THR A 636 -25.03 15.17 -2.76
C THR A 636 -25.26 15.01 -1.26
N GLU A 637 -25.53 16.12 -0.57
CA GLU A 637 -25.90 16.11 0.84
C GLU A 637 -27.14 15.24 1.12
N MET A 638 -28.22 15.40 0.35
CA MET A 638 -29.43 14.59 0.50
C MET A 638 -29.22 13.11 0.18
N VAL A 639 -28.38 12.78 -0.80
CA VAL A 639 -28.04 11.39 -1.12
C VAL A 639 -27.26 10.73 0.02
N GLU A 640 -26.28 11.42 0.59
CA GLU A 640 -25.53 10.95 1.76
C GLU A 640 -26.45 10.78 2.97
N THR A 641 -27.31 11.76 3.27
CA THR A 641 -28.29 11.64 4.35
C THR A 641 -29.26 10.48 4.13
N ALA A 642 -29.79 10.31 2.92
CA ALA A 642 -30.67 9.20 2.60
C ALA A 642 -29.97 7.84 2.76
N PHE A 643 -28.68 7.76 2.42
CA PHE A 643 -27.88 6.57 2.65
C PHE A 643 -27.81 6.22 4.15
N ILE A 644 -27.49 7.20 5.00
CA ILE A 644 -27.45 7.06 6.46
C ILE A 644 -28.80 6.57 7.00
N LEU A 645 -29.90 7.25 6.66
CA LEU A 645 -31.23 6.93 7.18
C LEU A 645 -31.74 5.54 6.75
N ARG A 646 -31.20 4.97 5.66
CA ARG A 646 -31.57 3.64 5.18
C ARG A 646 -30.74 2.50 5.77
N HIS A 647 -29.50 2.76 6.19
CA HIS A 647 -28.54 1.72 6.56
C HIS A 647 -28.12 1.75 8.03
N ALA A 648 -28.32 2.87 8.73
CA ALA A 648 -28.02 2.97 10.15
C ALA A 648 -28.89 2.01 10.97
N THR A 649 -28.28 1.40 11.98
CA THR A 649 -28.92 0.54 12.97
C THR A 649 -28.84 1.18 14.35
N ALA A 650 -29.50 0.61 15.36
CA ALA A 650 -29.42 1.10 16.74
C ALA A 650 -27.98 1.08 17.32
N ASN A 651 -27.07 0.28 16.74
CA ASN A 651 -25.66 0.22 17.15
C ASN A 651 -24.75 1.12 16.31
N SER A 652 -25.28 1.88 15.36
CA SER A 652 -24.48 2.75 14.49
C SER A 652 -24.19 4.07 15.17
N LEU A 653 -23.00 4.63 14.90
CA LEU A 653 -22.61 5.98 15.28
C LEU A 653 -22.76 6.91 14.07
N VAL A 654 -23.62 7.91 14.19
CA VAL A 654 -23.96 8.85 13.12
C VAL A 654 -23.52 10.26 13.49
N LEU A 655 -22.76 10.90 12.62
CA LEU A 655 -22.33 12.30 12.75
C LEU A 655 -22.99 13.11 11.63
N ILE A 656 -23.83 14.07 11.97
CA ILE A 656 -24.44 15.00 11.02
C ILE A 656 -23.95 16.42 11.35
N ASP A 657 -23.30 17.07 10.39
CA ASP A 657 -22.82 18.45 10.52
C ASP A 657 -23.59 19.39 9.60
N GLU A 658 -24.47 20.18 10.20
CA GLU A 658 -25.09 21.36 9.59
C GLU A 658 -25.84 21.08 8.27
N ILE A 659 -26.66 20.02 8.28
CA ILE A 659 -27.57 19.67 7.17
C ILE A 659 -28.63 20.76 6.92
N GLY A 660 -29.08 20.90 5.67
CA GLY A 660 -30.14 21.82 5.22
C GLY A 660 -29.63 23.15 4.67
N ARG A 661 -28.31 23.35 4.56
CA ARG A 661 -27.71 24.66 4.21
C ARG A 661 -27.91 25.11 2.77
N GLY A 662 -28.02 24.17 1.83
CA GLY A 662 -28.05 24.46 0.40
C GLY A 662 -29.42 24.86 -0.18
N THR A 663 -30.44 25.06 0.65
CA THR A 663 -31.83 25.30 0.22
C THR A 663 -32.49 26.44 1.02
N SER A 664 -33.79 26.68 0.80
CA SER A 664 -34.57 27.67 1.57
C SER A 664 -34.44 27.40 3.07
N THR A 665 -34.33 28.44 3.88
CA THR A 665 -34.07 28.30 5.33
C THR A 665 -35.12 27.44 6.02
N TYR A 666 -36.40 27.58 5.63
CA TYR A 666 -37.50 26.81 6.21
C TYR A 666 -37.49 25.34 5.75
N ASP A 667 -37.25 25.07 4.46
CA ASP A 667 -37.21 23.68 3.98
C ASP A 667 -36.00 22.94 4.54
N GLY A 668 -34.84 23.62 4.61
CA GLY A 668 -33.62 23.08 5.20
C GLY A 668 -33.79 22.75 6.69
N MET A 669 -34.40 23.67 7.45
CA MET A 669 -34.73 23.45 8.86
C MET A 669 -35.73 22.29 9.05
N ALA A 670 -36.79 22.24 8.23
CA ALA A 670 -37.81 21.19 8.31
C ALA A 670 -37.20 19.80 8.02
N LEU A 671 -36.33 19.70 7.03
CA LEU A 671 -35.60 18.47 6.71
C LEU A 671 -34.63 18.09 7.83
N ALA A 672 -33.86 19.05 8.37
CA ALA A 672 -32.95 18.80 9.48
C ALA A 672 -33.70 18.29 10.72
N HIS A 673 -34.83 18.92 11.05
CA HIS A 673 -35.73 18.50 12.13
C HIS A 673 -36.23 17.06 11.91
N ALA A 674 -36.81 16.77 10.73
CA ALA A 674 -37.35 15.45 10.41
C ALA A 674 -36.26 14.36 10.45
N CYS A 675 -35.06 14.65 9.94
CA CYS A 675 -33.94 13.71 9.96
C CYS A 675 -33.46 13.43 11.40
N CYS A 676 -33.30 14.48 12.22
CA CYS A 676 -32.90 14.33 13.62
C CYS A 676 -33.92 13.49 14.41
N ALA A 677 -35.21 13.81 14.27
CA ALA A 677 -36.29 13.06 14.91
C ALA A 677 -36.35 11.60 14.43
N TYR A 678 -36.11 11.33 13.14
CA TYR A 678 -36.09 9.97 12.61
C TYR A 678 -34.92 9.15 13.15
N LEU A 679 -33.71 9.72 13.20
CA LEU A 679 -32.53 9.08 13.82
C LEU A 679 -32.77 8.77 15.29
N ALA A 680 -33.31 9.73 16.05
CA ALA A 680 -33.51 9.61 17.49
C ALA A 680 -34.68 8.68 17.86
N ASN A 681 -35.82 8.75 17.18
CA ASN A 681 -37.03 8.01 17.60
C ASN A 681 -37.25 6.70 16.83
N THR A 682 -36.87 6.65 15.55
CA THR A 682 -37.17 5.49 14.68
C THR A 682 -35.99 4.53 14.62
N ILE A 683 -34.81 5.02 14.24
CA ILE A 683 -33.60 4.17 14.14
C ILE A 683 -33.01 3.93 15.54
N ARG A 684 -33.02 4.96 16.39
CA ARG A 684 -32.46 4.96 17.75
C ARG A 684 -30.95 4.68 17.78
N CYS A 685 -30.24 5.25 16.82
CA CYS A 685 -28.78 5.15 16.71
C CYS A 685 -28.07 6.23 17.54
N TYR A 686 -26.80 6.01 17.86
CA TYR A 686 -25.96 7.02 18.50
C TYR A 686 -25.73 8.18 17.54
N THR A 687 -26.21 9.37 17.88
CA THR A 687 -26.23 10.50 16.96
C THR A 687 -25.57 11.73 17.57
N LEU A 688 -24.57 12.28 16.85
CA LEU A 688 -24.04 13.61 17.09
C LEU A 688 -24.57 14.52 15.98
N PHE A 689 -25.52 15.38 16.30
CA PHE A 689 -26.21 16.24 15.34
C PHE A 689 -25.82 17.70 15.58
N SER A 690 -24.90 18.23 14.80
CA SER A 690 -24.51 19.64 14.80
C SER A 690 -25.46 20.44 13.91
N THR A 691 -25.99 21.55 14.43
CA THR A 691 -26.89 22.43 13.68
C THR A 691 -26.62 23.90 13.94
N HIS A 692 -26.99 24.72 12.97
CA HIS A 692 -27.05 26.18 13.09
C HIS A 692 -28.48 26.70 13.28
N TYR A 693 -29.49 25.83 13.13
CA TYR A 693 -30.89 26.14 13.40
C TYR A 693 -31.16 26.06 14.89
N PHE A 694 -31.40 27.20 15.53
CA PHE A 694 -31.63 27.27 16.97
C PHE A 694 -32.99 26.68 17.36
N GLU A 695 -33.96 26.73 16.45
CA GLU A 695 -35.30 26.20 16.56
C GLU A 695 -35.31 24.69 16.87
N LEU A 696 -34.30 23.96 16.39
CA LEU A 696 -34.15 22.52 16.65
C LEU A 696 -33.86 22.22 18.13
N THR A 697 -33.38 23.19 18.92
CA THR A 697 -33.11 22.97 20.37
C THR A 697 -34.36 22.55 21.15
N ASN A 698 -35.56 22.86 20.65
CA ASN A 698 -36.81 22.42 21.24
C ASN A 698 -37.04 20.89 21.12
N LEU A 699 -36.33 20.21 20.21
CA LEU A 699 -36.44 18.76 20.02
C LEU A 699 -36.16 17.96 21.30
N SER A 700 -35.32 18.47 22.22
CA SER A 700 -35.06 17.80 23.50
C SER A 700 -36.27 17.76 24.43
N THR A 701 -37.24 18.66 24.22
CA THR A 701 -38.50 18.67 24.99
C THR A 701 -39.52 17.69 24.42
N GLU A 702 -39.49 17.47 23.10
CA GLU A 702 -40.37 16.56 22.39
C GLU A 702 -39.88 15.10 22.46
N TYR A 703 -38.56 14.90 22.37
CA TYR A 703 -37.90 13.61 22.37
C TYR A 703 -36.90 13.53 23.53
N PRO A 704 -37.24 12.85 24.64
CA PRO A 704 -36.38 12.75 25.83
C PRO A 704 -35.00 12.13 25.59
N CYS A 705 -34.83 11.42 24.46
CA CYS A 705 -33.55 10.84 24.06
C CYS A 705 -32.56 11.82 23.41
N ILE A 706 -33.01 13.05 23.14
CA ILE A 706 -32.19 14.13 22.59
C ILE A 706 -31.74 15.03 23.74
N ARG A 707 -30.42 15.23 23.87
CA ARG A 707 -29.83 16.17 24.82
C ARG A 707 -29.17 17.32 24.07
N ASN A 708 -29.50 18.55 24.45
CA ASN A 708 -28.81 19.74 23.95
C ASN A 708 -27.43 19.87 24.61
N VAL A 709 -26.43 20.12 23.78
CA VAL A 709 -25.09 20.53 24.20
C VAL A 709 -24.63 21.69 23.32
N HIS A 710 -23.65 22.47 23.78
CA HIS A 710 -23.06 23.52 22.98
C HIS A 710 -21.57 23.68 23.24
N LEU A 711 -20.87 24.27 22.27
CA LEU A 711 -19.49 24.71 22.49
C LEU A 711 -19.45 26.15 22.98
N GLU A 712 -18.74 26.33 24.09
CA GLU A 712 -18.68 27.59 24.82
C GLU A 712 -17.84 28.64 24.09
N ALA A 713 -18.38 29.86 24.03
CA ALA A 713 -17.69 31.03 23.51
C ALA A 713 -17.96 32.23 24.42
N ASN A 714 -16.89 32.92 24.80
CA ASN A 714 -16.95 34.10 25.66
C ASN A 714 -16.59 35.36 24.86
N THR A 715 -17.04 36.53 25.32
CA THR A 715 -16.67 37.83 24.75
C THR A 715 -15.82 38.58 25.76
N GLU A 716 -14.51 38.61 25.56
CA GLU A 716 -13.58 39.38 26.39
C GLU A 716 -13.13 40.63 25.63
N GLN A 717 -13.25 41.82 26.24
CA GLN A 717 -12.85 43.10 25.65
C GLN A 717 -13.45 43.38 24.25
N GLY A 718 -14.65 42.85 23.98
CA GLY A 718 -15.31 43.00 22.67
C GLY A 718 -14.82 42.02 21.59
N GLN A 719 -13.90 41.11 21.91
CA GLN A 719 -13.44 40.04 21.03
C GLN A 719 -14.05 38.70 21.46
N LEU A 720 -14.50 37.92 20.47
CA LEU A 720 -15.02 36.57 20.69
C LEU A 720 -13.86 35.58 20.87
N ILE A 721 -13.83 34.88 21.99
CA ILE A 721 -12.86 33.82 22.30
C ILE A 721 -13.59 32.49 22.34
N PHE A 722 -13.11 31.53 21.55
CA PHE A 722 -13.62 30.16 21.56
C PHE A 722 -12.89 29.36 22.64
N LEU A 723 -13.65 28.83 23.60
CA LEU A 723 -13.09 28.02 24.68
C LEU A 723 -12.96 26.54 24.30
N TYR A 724 -13.61 26.12 23.21
CA TYR A 724 -13.61 24.74 22.70
C TYR A 724 -14.09 23.68 23.71
N GLN A 725 -14.79 24.11 24.75
CA GLN A 725 -15.35 23.25 25.79
C GLN A 725 -16.83 22.99 25.51
N VAL A 726 -17.24 21.73 25.58
CA VAL A 726 -18.62 21.29 25.46
C VAL A 726 -19.31 21.43 26.81
N GLN A 727 -20.46 22.11 26.82
CA GLN A 727 -21.31 22.33 27.99
C GLN A 727 -22.72 21.79 27.72
N ASP A 728 -23.40 21.36 28.79
CA ASP A 728 -24.80 20.95 28.72
C ASP A 728 -25.72 22.15 28.44
N GLY A 729 -26.82 21.88 27.76
CA GLY A 729 -27.81 22.88 27.35
C GLY A 729 -27.52 23.50 25.98
N PRO A 730 -28.50 24.21 25.39
CA PRO A 730 -28.31 24.90 24.14
C PRO A 730 -27.48 26.18 24.34
N ALA A 731 -26.86 26.68 23.27
CA ALA A 731 -26.19 27.99 23.31
C ALA A 731 -27.20 29.11 23.67
N SER A 732 -26.80 30.10 24.47
CA SER A 732 -27.71 31.18 24.89
C SER A 732 -28.04 32.17 23.76
N LYS A 733 -27.20 32.27 22.74
CA LYS A 733 -27.35 33.17 21.57
C LYS A 733 -26.52 32.70 20.38
N SER A 734 -26.87 33.16 19.18
CA SER A 734 -26.01 33.06 17.99
C SER A 734 -24.95 34.17 18.01
N TYR A 735 -23.70 33.83 17.70
CA TYR A 735 -22.57 34.77 17.71
C TYR A 735 -22.16 35.21 16.29
N GLY A 736 -23.07 35.13 15.31
CA GLY A 736 -22.75 35.43 13.90
C GLY A 736 -22.23 36.86 13.69
N ILE A 737 -22.78 37.84 14.42
CA ILE A 737 -22.37 39.24 14.34
C ILE A 737 -21.00 39.44 15.00
N GLU A 738 -20.71 38.74 16.09
CA GLU A 738 -19.43 38.78 16.78
C GLU A 738 -18.31 38.12 15.96
N VAL A 739 -18.61 37.03 15.24
CA VAL A 739 -17.68 36.42 14.27
C VAL A 739 -17.42 37.35 13.09
N ALA A 740 -18.46 38.03 12.58
CA ALA A 740 -18.32 39.05 11.55
C ALA A 740 -17.43 40.22 12.00
N ALA A 741 -17.51 40.62 13.27
CA ALA A 741 -16.64 41.62 13.87
C ALA A 741 -15.17 41.17 13.88
N LEU A 742 -14.89 39.90 14.23
CA LEU A 742 -13.54 39.33 14.17
C LEU A 742 -12.96 39.30 12.74
N ALA A 743 -13.81 39.12 11.73
CA ALA A 743 -13.41 39.15 10.32
C ALA A 743 -13.09 40.57 9.81
N GLY A 744 -13.33 41.61 10.61
CA GLY A 744 -13.03 43.00 10.27
C GLY A 744 -14.17 43.74 9.55
N ILE A 745 -15.42 43.29 9.67
CA ILE A 745 -16.58 44.01 9.11
C ILE A 745 -16.76 45.37 9.82
N PRO A 746 -17.01 46.48 9.09
CA PRO A 746 -17.17 47.80 9.68
C PRO A 746 -18.26 47.88 10.76
N VAL A 747 -18.00 48.68 11.79
CA VAL A 747 -18.87 48.80 12.99
C VAL A 747 -20.28 49.29 12.63
N GLU A 748 -20.40 50.15 11.62
CA GLU A 748 -21.67 50.69 11.14
C GLU A 748 -22.56 49.57 10.57
N VAL A 749 -21.97 48.62 9.84
CA VAL A 749 -22.68 47.46 9.28
C VAL A 749 -23.11 46.52 10.40
N LEU A 750 -22.24 46.25 11.37
CA LEU A 750 -22.55 45.40 12.52
C LEU A 750 -23.68 45.99 13.38
N THR A 751 -23.68 47.32 13.55
CA THR A 751 -24.73 48.05 14.29
C THR A 751 -26.07 47.90 13.57
N SER A 752 -26.10 48.15 12.26
CA SER A 752 -27.31 47.95 11.45
C SER A 752 -27.81 46.49 11.49
N ALA A 753 -26.92 45.51 11.50
CA ALA A 753 -27.28 44.10 11.59
C ALA A 753 -27.90 43.75 12.95
N ARG A 754 -27.37 44.30 14.06
CA ARG A 754 -27.95 44.14 15.41
C ARG A 754 -29.33 44.75 15.51
N ASP A 755 -29.51 45.96 14.97
CA ASP A 755 -30.80 46.65 14.97
C ASP A 755 -31.85 45.82 14.21
N TYR A 756 -31.49 45.32 13.02
CA TYR A 756 -32.37 44.45 12.24
C TYR A 756 -32.71 43.15 12.98
N LEU A 757 -31.71 42.48 13.57
CA LEU A 757 -31.93 41.24 14.34
C LEU A 757 -32.91 41.50 15.49
N SER A 758 -32.68 42.56 16.28
CA SER A 758 -33.53 42.93 17.42
C SER A 758 -34.99 43.19 17.05
N ASN A 759 -35.24 43.73 15.85
CA ASN A 759 -36.57 43.98 15.32
C ASN A 759 -37.24 42.71 14.79
N THR A 760 -36.46 41.74 14.33
CA THR A 760 -36.96 40.47 13.76
C THR A 760 -37.28 39.48 14.87
N THR A 761 -36.46 39.37 15.92
CA THR A 761 -36.72 38.50 17.09
C THR A 761 -37.90 38.98 17.95
N LYS A 762 -38.39 40.20 17.76
CA LYS A 762 -39.63 40.70 18.40
C LYS A 762 -40.91 40.33 17.62
N LYS A 763 -40.78 39.88 16.37
CA LYS A 763 -41.92 39.55 15.48
C LYS A 763 -42.14 38.05 15.32
N LEU A 764 -41.15 37.24 15.69
CA LEU A 764 -41.22 35.78 15.86
C LEU A 764 -41.41 35.49 17.35
#